data_AF-B8FMR2-F1
#
_entry.id   AF-B8FMR2-F1
#
_cell.length_a   1.000
_cell.length_b   1.000
_cell.length_c   1.000
_cell.angle_alpha   90.00
_cell.angle_beta   90.00
_cell.angle_gamma   90.00
#
_symmetry.space_group_name_H-M   'P 1'
#
loop_
_entity.id
_entity.type
_entity.pdbx_description
1 polymer ?
#
loop_
_entity_poly.entity_id
_entity_poly.type
_entity_poly.pdbx_seq_one_letter_code
_entity_poly.pdbx_strand_id
1 'polypeptide(L)'
;MSNNAPTLTPRGEGEKLFSEFSFPSYQEWYDAAVASLKGAPFEKKVITKTYEDIDLQPMYWQHEIKDLPHIDTMPGSAPFVRGTKADGFLINPWNICQAISCSMPEEFNKAAVHDLERGQTGLQVVLDPAVKLGQDPGQAKAEDVGAMGLSAACAGDFAKALAGVDTANIPMFVNAGATALPIASLMAAGQLVSGKFAASLAGCVGADPLGELAAKGAIPISLNAAYDSMTALLMWAKSNARHVRTIIASGSPYHDAGASATQELAFAVATAVEYVRAMQDRRVEFDVIAPKVCFSFSVGGHFFMEIAKLRAARILWTQIADAFGGNEESQKMFMFARTSAWTKTLCDPYVNMLRNTTECFAAAMGGADMIYVAPFDEVARQPNEFSRRVSRNLQIVLQEESRFTQPVDPSGGSWYVETLTNTVAEKAWGIFQEIEKAGGMAKALEQGLPQSMCAEVAEQKAKNIKKRKDVFVGTNMYANLAEKPLEVPVVDHAALQSERAAQVEEFCKAAGNGGDMLKALEEAMKDSPAAPETMDKAVAAAQAGASLSAIFGAMEAGSGSVTPLAIQRGSEPFESLRAAMDKHVKETGERIKIFLANMGPVPQHKARADFSGGFFQPGGFEMVENTGFQTPEDCAQAFVDSGAKIAIICSTDKAYPEIVPPLAKLLKEKVSDAFVLLAGKPAKDLEQSYRDAGMDDYIFMGADCYTLLLNLQKRSGLTHE
;
A
#
# COMPACT_ATOMS: atom_id res chain seq x y z
N MET A 1 47.42 -22.47 -4.78
CA MET A 1 46.86 -21.85 -5.99
C MET A 1 47.10 -20.35 -5.88
N SER A 2 47.80 -19.76 -6.84
CA SER A 2 48.25 -18.38 -6.81
C SER A 2 47.09 -17.40 -6.98
N ASN A 3 46.94 -16.48 -6.02
CA ASN A 3 46.06 -15.31 -6.12
C ASN A 3 46.61 -14.34 -7.18
N ASN A 4 46.00 -14.34 -8.36
CA ASN A 4 46.11 -13.24 -9.32
C ASN A 4 44.78 -12.47 -9.30
N ALA A 5 44.59 -11.61 -8.30
CA ALA A 5 43.63 -10.53 -8.41
C ALA A 5 44.31 -9.39 -9.18
N PRO A 6 43.76 -8.90 -10.31
CA PRO A 6 44.36 -7.79 -11.03
C PRO A 6 44.34 -6.55 -10.13
N THR A 7 45.53 -5.98 -9.93
CA THR A 7 45.70 -4.70 -9.24
C THR A 7 45.14 -3.61 -10.17
N LEU A 8 43.93 -3.12 -9.87
CA LEU A 8 43.39 -1.94 -10.55
C LEU A 8 44.19 -0.72 -10.07
N THR A 9 45.14 -0.27 -10.88
CA THR A 9 45.74 1.07 -10.72
C THR A 9 44.62 2.11 -10.88
N PRO A 10 44.45 3.04 -9.91
CA PRO A 10 43.55 4.17 -10.08
C PRO A 10 43.95 4.92 -11.35
N ARG A 11 42.99 5.19 -12.25
CA ARG A 11 43.26 6.04 -13.43
C ARG A 11 43.63 7.45 -12.96
N GLY A 12 44.59 8.07 -13.64
CA GLY A 12 44.94 9.46 -13.39
C GLY A 12 43.76 10.39 -13.65
N GLU A 13 43.65 11.46 -12.85
CA GLU A 13 42.69 12.53 -13.07
C GLU A 13 42.81 13.06 -14.52
N GLY A 14 41.78 12.82 -15.34
CA GLY A 14 41.69 13.40 -16.69
C GLY A 14 41.52 12.42 -17.87
N GLU A 15 41.69 11.11 -17.69
CA GLU A 15 41.41 10.15 -18.77
C GLU A 15 39.89 9.93 -18.94
N LYS A 16 39.29 10.56 -19.94
CA LYS A 16 37.88 10.37 -20.31
C LYS A 16 37.63 8.90 -20.68
N LEU A 17 36.66 8.25 -20.03
CA LEU A 17 36.12 6.97 -20.50
C LEU A 17 35.59 7.14 -21.93
N PHE A 18 35.82 6.15 -22.79
CA PHE A 18 35.24 6.10 -24.14
C PHE A 18 35.61 7.28 -25.05
N SER A 19 36.87 7.77 -25.01
CA SER A 19 37.37 8.83 -25.91
C SER A 19 37.26 8.52 -27.40
N GLU A 20 37.02 7.25 -27.75
CA GLU A 20 36.78 6.74 -29.10
C GLU A 20 35.38 7.11 -29.63
N PHE A 21 34.46 7.52 -28.76
CA PHE A 21 33.09 7.91 -29.10
C PHE A 21 32.90 9.41 -28.88
N SER A 22 32.40 10.11 -29.90
CA SER A 22 31.90 11.48 -29.72
C SER A 22 30.63 11.45 -28.86
N PHE A 23 30.50 12.38 -27.91
CA PHE A 23 29.26 12.57 -27.18
C PHE A 23 28.17 13.01 -28.15
N PRO A 24 27.08 12.22 -28.32
CA PRO A 24 25.97 12.66 -29.17
C PRO A 24 25.28 13.86 -28.52
N SER A 25 24.87 14.82 -29.33
CA SER A 25 23.99 15.90 -28.94
C SER A 25 22.56 15.38 -28.68
N TYR A 26 21.76 16.19 -27.97
CA TYR A 26 20.33 15.90 -27.81
C TYR A 26 19.62 15.75 -29.15
N GLN A 27 19.94 16.61 -30.11
CA GLN A 27 19.31 16.58 -31.43
C GLN A 27 19.60 15.28 -32.18
N GLU A 28 20.84 14.80 -32.15
CA GLU A 28 21.21 13.53 -32.80
C GLU A 28 20.47 12.33 -32.19
N TRP A 29 20.34 12.30 -30.85
CA TRP A 29 19.52 11.30 -30.19
C TRP A 29 18.04 11.43 -30.56
N TYR A 30 17.50 12.65 -30.56
CA TYR A 30 16.10 12.93 -30.86
C TYR A 30 15.75 12.47 -32.28
N ASP A 31 16.58 12.82 -33.27
CA ASP A 31 16.39 12.42 -34.66
C ASP A 31 16.43 10.89 -34.82
N ALA A 32 17.35 10.21 -34.13
CA ALA A 32 17.41 8.76 -34.12
C ALA A 32 16.16 8.12 -33.47
N ALA A 33 15.67 8.70 -32.37
CA ALA A 33 14.45 8.26 -31.71
C ALA A 33 13.23 8.46 -32.61
N VAL A 34 13.06 9.62 -33.24
CA VAL A 34 11.97 9.90 -34.20
C VAL A 34 12.03 8.93 -35.39
N ALA A 35 13.21 8.66 -35.93
CA ALA A 35 13.38 7.69 -37.01
C ALA A 35 12.91 6.28 -36.58
N SER A 36 13.22 5.86 -35.34
CA SER A 36 12.79 4.57 -34.79
C SER A 36 11.27 4.44 -34.63
N LEU A 37 10.56 5.57 -34.48
CA LEU A 37 9.12 5.63 -34.31
C LEU A 37 8.33 5.50 -35.63
N LYS A 38 9.01 5.43 -36.79
CA LYS A 38 8.41 5.18 -38.12
C LYS A 38 7.19 6.07 -38.42
N GLY A 39 7.30 7.37 -38.11
CA GLY A 39 6.26 8.37 -38.37
C GLY A 39 5.22 8.55 -37.26
N ALA A 40 5.34 7.84 -36.12
CA ALA A 40 4.52 8.13 -34.96
C ALA A 40 5.02 9.41 -34.23
N PRO A 41 4.11 10.27 -33.72
CA PRO A 41 4.52 11.49 -33.01
C PRO A 41 5.32 11.17 -31.75
N PHE A 42 6.48 11.82 -31.59
CA PHE A 42 7.42 11.58 -30.51
C PHE A 42 6.77 11.78 -29.14
N GLU A 43 6.25 12.97 -28.88
CA GLU A 43 5.69 13.38 -27.59
C GLU A 43 4.55 12.46 -27.16
N LYS A 44 3.74 11.98 -28.12
CA LYS A 44 2.61 11.11 -27.85
C LYS A 44 3.03 9.67 -27.49
N LYS A 45 4.22 9.24 -27.90
CA LYS A 45 4.66 7.84 -27.80
C LYS A 45 5.69 7.59 -26.72
N VAL A 46 6.53 8.56 -26.41
CA VAL A 46 7.71 8.35 -25.55
C VAL A 46 7.64 9.11 -24.23
N ILE A 47 6.82 10.17 -24.13
CA ILE A 47 6.59 10.88 -22.87
C ILE A 47 5.53 10.12 -22.08
N THR A 48 5.86 9.77 -20.84
CA THR A 48 4.94 9.06 -19.95
C THR A 48 4.33 10.03 -18.96
N LYS A 49 3.01 10.24 -19.06
CA LYS A 49 2.24 11.04 -18.10
C LYS A 49 1.91 10.22 -16.87
N THR A 50 2.23 10.72 -15.68
CA THR A 50 1.92 10.07 -14.41
C THR A 50 0.66 10.65 -13.75
N TYR A 51 0.22 10.04 -12.65
CA TYR A 51 -0.92 10.53 -11.86
C TYR A 51 -0.58 11.75 -10.96
N GLU A 52 0.70 12.05 -10.82
CA GLU A 52 1.26 13.21 -10.10
C GLU A 52 1.30 14.47 -10.99
N ASP A 53 0.76 14.41 -12.21
CA ASP A 53 0.91 15.43 -13.25
C ASP A 53 2.39 15.75 -13.54
N ILE A 54 3.19 14.70 -13.65
CA ILE A 54 4.60 14.74 -14.05
C ILE A 54 4.75 14.07 -15.42
N ASP A 55 5.38 14.79 -16.36
CA ASP A 55 5.72 14.26 -17.68
C ASP A 55 7.12 13.65 -17.64
N LEU A 56 7.20 12.33 -17.52
CA LEU A 56 8.47 11.61 -17.53
C LEU A 56 9.07 11.64 -18.93
N GLN A 57 10.24 12.25 -19.04
CA GLN A 57 11.01 12.26 -20.27
C GLN A 57 11.64 10.88 -20.52
N PRO A 58 11.72 10.43 -21.78
CA PRO A 58 12.37 9.17 -22.14
C PRO A 58 13.89 9.20 -21.91
N MET A 59 14.49 10.39 -21.77
CA MET A 59 15.91 10.57 -21.50
C MET A 59 16.15 11.90 -20.78
N TYR A 60 17.03 11.86 -19.78
CA TYR A 60 17.48 13.00 -18.99
C TYR A 60 18.97 13.27 -19.25
N TRP A 61 19.46 14.45 -18.88
CA TRP A 61 20.83 14.94 -19.17
C TRP A 61 21.45 15.65 -17.98
N GLN A 62 22.78 15.70 -17.96
CA GLN A 62 23.56 16.33 -16.90
C GLN A 62 23.20 17.79 -16.62
N HIS A 63 22.85 18.58 -17.65
CA HIS A 63 22.55 20.00 -17.46
C HIS A 63 21.23 20.24 -16.73
N GLU A 64 20.30 19.26 -16.73
CA GLU A 64 18.99 19.37 -16.07
C GLU A 64 19.11 19.32 -14.54
N ILE A 65 20.18 18.71 -14.01
CA ILE A 65 20.40 18.60 -12.57
C ILE A 65 21.32 19.68 -11.99
N LYS A 66 21.94 20.49 -12.85
CA LYS A 66 23.04 21.40 -12.45
C LYS A 66 22.62 22.44 -11.42
N ASP A 67 21.40 22.93 -11.53
CA ASP A 67 20.86 24.00 -10.68
C ASP A 67 19.95 23.46 -9.57
N LEU A 68 19.89 22.13 -9.38
CA LEU A 68 19.08 21.53 -8.32
C LEU A 68 19.74 21.79 -6.95
N PRO A 69 18.97 22.21 -5.94
CA PRO A 69 19.51 22.68 -4.66
C PRO A 69 20.21 21.60 -3.84
N HIS A 70 19.99 20.33 -4.15
CA HIS A 70 20.44 19.20 -3.35
C HIS A 70 21.56 18.37 -3.99
N ILE A 71 22.04 18.75 -5.19
CA ILE A 71 22.96 17.90 -5.96
C ILE A 71 24.34 17.74 -5.32
N ASP A 72 24.85 18.78 -4.66
CA ASP A 72 26.17 18.80 -4.01
C ASP A 72 26.11 18.35 -2.53
N THR A 73 25.00 17.74 -2.11
CA THR A 73 24.79 17.35 -0.71
C THR A 73 25.34 15.95 -0.42
N MET A 74 25.79 15.76 0.82
CA MET A 74 26.35 14.49 1.29
C MET A 74 25.35 13.74 2.18
N PRO A 75 25.40 12.39 2.21
CA PRO A 75 24.62 11.61 3.18
C PRO A 75 24.89 12.07 4.62
N GLY A 76 23.85 12.14 5.45
CA GLY A 76 23.95 12.62 6.82
C GLY A 76 24.10 14.14 6.97
N SER A 77 23.88 14.92 5.92
CA SER A 77 23.86 16.39 5.97
C SER A 77 22.55 16.94 5.41
N ALA A 78 22.06 18.06 5.95
CA ALA A 78 20.87 18.75 5.45
C ALA A 78 20.99 19.06 3.94
N PRO A 79 19.92 18.87 3.13
CA PRO A 79 18.53 18.55 3.49
C PRO A 79 18.25 17.04 3.60
N PHE A 80 19.28 16.23 3.90
CA PHE A 80 19.23 14.79 4.13
C PHE A 80 18.65 13.98 2.97
N VAL A 81 18.62 14.52 1.75
CA VAL A 81 18.05 13.84 0.57
C VAL A 81 18.67 12.45 0.35
N ARG A 82 19.98 12.32 0.63
CA ARG A 82 20.77 11.09 0.48
C ARG A 82 20.77 10.18 1.73
N GLY A 83 19.89 10.47 2.70
CA GLY A 83 19.76 9.76 3.98
C GLY A 83 20.21 10.60 5.18
N THR A 84 19.67 10.27 6.35
CA THR A 84 19.93 10.98 7.62
C THR A 84 21.23 10.56 8.30
N LYS A 85 21.87 9.48 7.83
CA LYS A 85 23.12 8.94 8.36
C LYS A 85 24.21 8.96 7.29
N ALA A 86 25.43 9.36 7.69
CA ALA A 86 26.56 9.45 6.76
C ALA A 86 27.01 8.07 6.23
N ASP A 87 26.87 7.03 7.05
CA ASP A 87 27.17 5.64 6.70
C ASP A 87 26.02 4.93 5.98
N GLY A 88 24.85 5.56 5.85
CA GLY A 88 23.67 4.95 5.22
C GLY A 88 23.37 3.56 5.78
N PHE A 89 23.45 2.54 4.92
CA PHE A 89 23.26 1.13 5.28
C PHE A 89 24.56 0.32 5.35
N LEU A 90 25.73 0.96 5.28
CA LEU A 90 27.03 0.28 5.26
C LEU A 90 27.30 -0.49 6.55
N ILE A 91 26.93 0.09 7.70
CA ILE A 91 27.16 -0.50 9.03
C ILE A 91 25.89 -1.17 9.55
N ASN A 92 24.77 -0.44 9.51
CA ASN A 92 23.48 -0.91 9.99
C ASN A 92 22.48 -0.86 8.82
N PRO A 93 22.05 -2.01 8.27
CA PRO A 93 21.01 -2.02 7.25
C PRO A 93 19.67 -1.55 7.83
N TRP A 94 18.67 -1.34 6.96
CA TRP A 94 17.31 -1.06 7.42
C TRP A 94 16.79 -2.20 8.31
N ASN A 95 15.88 -1.87 9.22
CA ASN A 95 15.26 -2.88 10.07
C ASN A 95 14.24 -3.68 9.25
N ILE A 96 14.39 -5.00 9.25
CA ILE A 96 13.39 -5.94 8.72
C ILE A 96 12.27 -5.98 9.75
N CYS A 97 11.26 -5.13 9.58
CA CYS A 97 10.18 -4.90 10.55
C CYS A 97 8.90 -5.58 10.08
N GLN A 98 8.84 -6.91 10.19
CA GLN A 98 7.67 -7.67 9.74
C GLN A 98 6.55 -7.64 10.77
N ALA A 99 5.31 -7.57 10.27
CA ALA A 99 4.11 -7.72 11.07
C ALA A 99 3.96 -9.14 11.63
N ILE A 100 3.62 -9.23 12.90
CA ILE A 100 3.05 -10.42 13.51
C ILE A 100 1.58 -10.11 13.79
N SER A 101 0.68 -10.76 13.04
CA SER A 101 -0.76 -10.51 13.08
C SER A 101 -1.53 -11.59 13.85
N CYS A 102 -0.84 -12.42 14.65
CA CYS A 102 -1.45 -13.46 15.49
C CYS A 102 -2.42 -12.84 16.51
N SER A 103 -3.55 -13.51 16.72
CA SER A 103 -4.66 -13.00 17.54
C SER A 103 -4.37 -13.10 19.04
N MET A 104 -3.79 -14.21 19.49
CA MET A 104 -3.51 -14.49 20.90
C MET A 104 -2.10 -14.02 21.31
N PRO A 105 -1.92 -13.48 22.53
CA PRO A 105 -0.61 -13.07 23.03
C PRO A 105 0.48 -14.16 22.97
N GLU A 106 0.15 -15.40 23.36
CA GLU A 106 1.08 -16.52 23.36
C GLU A 106 1.48 -16.95 21.94
N GLU A 107 0.53 -16.92 21.01
CA GLU A 107 0.79 -17.22 19.59
C GLU A 107 1.64 -16.13 18.94
N PHE A 108 1.33 -14.86 19.23
CA PHE A 108 2.14 -13.72 18.84
C PHE A 108 3.56 -13.89 19.34
N ASN A 109 3.75 -14.21 20.62
CA ASN A 109 5.08 -14.38 21.20
C ASN A 109 5.88 -15.48 20.48
N LYS A 110 5.25 -16.64 20.32
CA LYS A 110 5.87 -17.79 19.64
C LYS A 110 6.31 -17.41 18.22
N ALA A 111 5.45 -16.71 17.47
CA ALA A 111 5.78 -16.26 16.12
C ALA A 111 6.88 -15.19 16.12
N ALA A 112 6.83 -14.22 17.02
CA ALA A 112 7.81 -13.15 17.14
C ALA A 112 9.20 -13.69 17.47
N VAL A 113 9.33 -14.54 18.50
CA VAL A 113 10.61 -15.17 18.88
C VAL A 113 11.15 -16.01 17.72
N HIS A 114 10.30 -16.86 17.12
CA HIS A 114 10.68 -17.69 15.98
C HIS A 114 11.24 -16.87 14.81
N ASP A 115 10.60 -15.74 14.49
CA ASP A 115 10.97 -14.93 13.34
C ASP A 115 12.20 -14.05 13.61
N LEU A 116 12.37 -13.55 14.84
CA LEU A 116 13.59 -12.85 15.31
C LEU A 116 14.83 -13.74 15.23
N GLU A 117 14.73 -15.02 15.64
CA GLU A 117 15.82 -16.00 15.53
C GLU A 117 16.24 -16.29 14.07
N ARG A 118 15.45 -15.84 13.08
CA ARG A 118 15.62 -16.15 11.64
C ARG A 118 15.87 -14.91 10.79
N GLY A 119 16.38 -13.85 11.40
CA GLY A 119 16.87 -12.65 10.70
C GLY A 119 15.88 -11.50 10.64
N GLN A 120 14.77 -11.55 11.38
CA GLN A 120 13.95 -10.36 11.61
C GLN A 120 14.65 -9.45 12.62
N THR A 121 14.68 -8.13 12.36
CA THR A 121 15.42 -7.17 13.20
C THR A 121 14.53 -6.09 13.82
N GLY A 122 13.26 -6.01 13.45
CA GLY A 122 12.25 -5.20 14.12
C GLY A 122 10.89 -5.91 14.14
N LEU A 123 9.97 -5.48 14.99
CA LEU A 123 8.64 -6.09 15.14
C LEU A 123 7.53 -5.08 14.89
N GLN A 124 6.65 -5.33 13.91
CA GLN A 124 5.40 -4.59 13.84
C GLN A 124 4.33 -5.34 14.65
N VAL A 125 3.79 -4.66 15.67
CA VAL A 125 2.66 -5.16 16.46
C VAL A 125 1.39 -4.62 15.82
N VAL A 126 0.64 -5.50 15.15
CA VAL A 126 -0.65 -5.14 14.56
C VAL A 126 -1.71 -5.32 15.64
N LEU A 127 -2.42 -4.24 15.98
CA LEU A 127 -3.55 -4.27 16.91
C LEU A 127 -4.83 -4.62 16.17
N ASP A 128 -5.68 -5.45 16.77
CA ASP A 128 -7.00 -5.76 16.23
C ASP A 128 -7.94 -4.51 16.22
N PRO A 129 -9.05 -4.54 15.48
CA PRO A 129 -10.01 -3.45 15.47
C PRO A 129 -10.58 -3.08 16.84
N ALA A 130 -10.86 -4.06 17.72
CA ALA A 130 -11.40 -3.81 19.05
C ALA A 130 -10.45 -2.96 19.91
N VAL A 131 -9.16 -3.32 19.91
CA VAL A 131 -8.10 -2.62 20.65
C VAL A 131 -7.89 -1.21 20.10
N LYS A 132 -7.98 -1.01 18.77
CA LYS A 132 -7.91 0.34 18.17
C LYS A 132 -9.09 1.22 18.57
N LEU A 133 -10.26 0.64 18.80
CA LEU A 133 -11.44 1.33 19.32
C LEU A 133 -11.43 1.50 20.85
N GLY A 134 -10.39 1.01 21.53
CA GLY A 134 -10.26 1.07 22.98
C GLY A 134 -11.26 0.17 23.72
N GLN A 135 -11.70 -0.91 23.08
CA GLN A 135 -12.67 -1.85 23.63
C GLN A 135 -11.96 -3.10 24.18
N ASP A 136 -12.40 -3.55 25.35
CA ASP A 136 -11.99 -4.87 25.83
C ASP A 136 -12.73 -5.97 25.03
N PRO A 137 -12.17 -7.18 24.89
CA PRO A 137 -12.78 -8.24 24.09
C PRO A 137 -14.25 -8.55 24.44
N GLY A 138 -14.61 -8.49 25.72
CA GLY A 138 -15.99 -8.73 26.18
C GLY A 138 -17.01 -7.63 25.83
N GLN A 139 -16.55 -6.47 25.35
CA GLN A 139 -17.38 -5.33 24.95
C GLN A 139 -17.44 -5.15 23.42
N ALA A 140 -16.47 -5.71 22.71
CA ALA A 140 -16.34 -5.60 21.26
C ALA A 140 -17.26 -6.56 20.50
N LYS A 141 -17.36 -6.41 19.18
CA LYS A 141 -17.97 -7.44 18.34
C LYS A 141 -17.01 -8.63 18.22
N ALA A 142 -17.56 -9.84 18.19
CA ALA A 142 -16.76 -11.06 18.03
C ALA A 142 -15.85 -11.02 16.78
N GLU A 143 -16.34 -10.46 15.68
CA GLU A 143 -15.61 -10.31 14.41
C GLU A 143 -14.43 -9.33 14.48
N ASP A 144 -14.41 -8.43 15.47
CA ASP A 144 -13.35 -7.44 15.66
C ASP A 144 -12.24 -7.96 16.58
N VAL A 145 -12.53 -8.92 17.47
CA VAL A 145 -11.56 -9.46 18.42
C VAL A 145 -10.60 -10.41 17.71
N GLY A 146 -9.31 -10.08 17.76
CA GLY A 146 -8.24 -10.86 17.14
C GLY A 146 -8.23 -10.82 15.61
N ALA A 147 -9.02 -9.96 14.98
CA ALA A 147 -9.10 -9.88 13.53
C ALA A 147 -7.82 -9.28 12.93
N MET A 148 -7.02 -10.13 12.29
CA MET A 148 -5.77 -9.77 11.61
C MET A 148 -4.78 -8.99 12.51
N GLY A 149 -4.86 -9.16 13.82
CA GLY A 149 -4.07 -8.43 14.80
C GLY A 149 -4.21 -9.00 16.21
N LEU A 150 -3.31 -8.57 17.08
CA LEU A 150 -3.20 -8.97 18.48
C LEU A 150 -4.35 -8.38 19.32
N SER A 151 -5.06 -9.26 20.01
CA SER A 151 -6.06 -8.89 21.02
C SER A 151 -5.39 -8.69 22.39
N ALA A 152 -4.88 -7.47 22.64
CA ALA A 152 -4.19 -7.11 23.89
C ALA A 152 -4.91 -5.97 24.62
N ALA A 153 -5.54 -6.29 25.75
CA ALA A 153 -6.38 -5.38 26.52
C ALA A 153 -5.94 -5.23 27.99
N CYS A 154 -4.87 -5.89 28.43
CA CYS A 154 -4.29 -5.69 29.75
C CYS A 154 -2.76 -5.81 29.75
N ALA A 155 -2.11 -5.41 30.85
CA ALA A 155 -0.66 -5.47 30.99
C ALA A 155 -0.13 -6.92 30.89
N GLY A 156 -0.93 -7.90 31.34
CA GLY A 156 -0.61 -9.32 31.24
C GLY A 156 -0.48 -9.82 29.80
N ASP A 157 -1.28 -9.28 28.88
CA ASP A 157 -1.21 -9.65 27.47
C ASP A 157 0.12 -9.21 26.85
N PHE A 158 0.57 -7.97 27.09
CA PHE A 158 1.86 -7.50 26.59
C PHE A 158 3.04 -8.18 27.29
N ALA A 159 2.92 -8.52 28.57
CA ALA A 159 3.91 -9.33 29.28
C ALA A 159 4.11 -10.70 28.60
N LYS A 160 3.00 -11.37 28.21
CA LYS A 160 3.03 -12.64 27.46
C LYS A 160 3.54 -12.46 26.04
N ALA A 161 2.99 -11.50 25.28
CA ALA A 161 3.34 -11.25 23.88
C ALA A 161 4.83 -10.93 23.69
N LEU A 162 5.43 -10.20 24.63
CA LEU A 162 6.83 -9.75 24.57
C LEU A 162 7.78 -10.56 25.47
N ALA A 163 7.33 -11.70 26.02
CA ALA A 163 8.16 -12.58 26.83
C ALA A 163 9.41 -13.03 26.05
N GLY A 164 10.59 -12.92 26.66
CA GLY A 164 11.86 -13.31 26.01
C GLY A 164 12.33 -12.39 24.87
N VAL A 165 11.58 -11.36 24.48
CA VAL A 165 12.02 -10.36 23.48
C VAL A 165 12.86 -9.28 24.16
N ASP A 166 14.01 -8.95 23.57
CA ASP A 166 14.84 -7.81 23.98
C ASP A 166 14.27 -6.50 23.40
N THR A 167 13.23 -6.00 24.06
CA THR A 167 12.46 -4.81 23.64
C THR A 167 13.29 -3.52 23.59
N ALA A 168 14.48 -3.51 24.19
CA ALA A 168 15.36 -2.34 24.19
C ALA A 168 16.20 -2.24 22.91
N ASN A 169 16.50 -3.38 22.29
CA ASN A 169 17.34 -3.46 21.08
C ASN A 169 16.55 -3.88 19.83
N ILE A 170 15.39 -4.52 20.00
CA ILE A 170 14.48 -4.85 18.89
C ILE A 170 13.47 -3.70 18.74
N PRO A 171 13.64 -2.80 17.76
CA PRO A 171 12.70 -1.72 17.54
C PRO A 171 11.33 -2.26 17.12
N MET A 172 10.28 -1.72 17.73
CA MET A 172 8.90 -2.06 17.39
C MET A 172 8.24 -0.95 16.58
N PHE A 173 7.22 -1.30 15.81
CA PHE A 173 6.30 -0.34 15.20
C PHE A 173 4.87 -0.71 15.59
N VAL A 174 4.21 0.17 16.34
CA VAL A 174 2.83 0.01 16.80
C VAL A 174 2.06 1.28 16.43
N ASN A 175 1.18 1.15 15.44
CA ASN A 175 0.22 2.22 15.13
C ASN A 175 -1.02 2.02 16.00
N ALA A 176 -1.10 2.81 17.06
CA ALA A 176 -2.16 2.75 18.06
C ALA A 176 -3.24 3.81 17.85
N GLY A 177 -3.16 4.65 16.80
CA GLY A 177 -4.21 5.62 16.49
C GLY A 177 -4.56 6.52 17.69
N ALA A 178 -5.85 6.59 18.04
CA ALA A 178 -6.33 7.32 19.21
C ALA A 178 -6.03 6.64 20.57
N THR A 179 -5.66 5.34 20.60
CA THR A 179 -5.44 4.58 21.84
C THR A 179 -3.96 4.52 22.27
N ALA A 180 -3.09 5.35 21.69
CA ALA A 180 -1.65 5.28 21.92
C ALA A 180 -1.22 5.39 23.39
N LEU A 181 -1.83 6.28 24.18
CA LEU A 181 -1.52 6.40 25.61
C LEU A 181 -1.89 5.11 26.38
N PRO A 182 -3.13 4.57 26.28
CA PRO A 182 -3.48 3.30 26.90
C PRO A 182 -2.58 2.14 26.45
N ILE A 183 -2.30 2.02 25.16
CA ILE A 183 -1.46 0.95 24.64
C ILE A 183 -0.04 1.06 25.18
N ALA A 184 0.56 2.25 25.13
CA ALA A 184 1.89 2.48 25.69
C ALA A 184 1.91 2.21 27.20
N SER A 185 0.86 2.54 27.95
CA SER A 185 0.80 2.30 29.40
C SER A 185 0.70 0.82 29.73
N LEU A 186 -0.11 0.07 28.96
CA LEU A 186 -0.22 -1.39 29.09
C LEU A 186 1.10 -2.09 28.71
N MET A 187 1.79 -1.63 27.67
CA MET A 187 3.10 -2.16 27.27
C MET A 187 4.17 -1.91 28.34
N ALA A 188 4.24 -0.69 28.87
CA ALA A 188 5.17 -0.31 29.94
C ALA A 188 4.89 -1.12 31.23
N ALA A 189 3.62 -1.22 31.64
CA ALA A 189 3.21 -2.05 32.76
C ALA A 189 3.52 -3.54 32.52
N GLY A 190 3.34 -4.05 31.31
CA GLY A 190 3.70 -5.42 30.95
C GLY A 190 5.20 -5.73 31.11
N GLN A 191 6.08 -4.75 30.83
CA GLN A 191 7.51 -4.89 31.15
C GLN A 191 7.74 -4.99 32.67
N LEU A 192 7.08 -4.14 33.46
CA LEU A 192 7.18 -4.15 34.93
C LEU A 192 6.68 -5.48 35.53
N VAL A 193 5.54 -5.99 35.03
CA VAL A 193 4.99 -7.30 35.43
C VAL A 193 5.98 -8.43 35.12
N SER A 194 6.76 -8.28 34.05
CA SER A 194 7.83 -9.22 33.66
C SER A 194 9.16 -9.00 34.41
N GLY A 195 9.20 -8.12 35.42
CA GLY A 195 10.40 -7.78 36.19
C GLY A 195 11.45 -6.97 35.42
N LYS A 196 11.08 -6.39 34.27
CA LYS A 196 11.93 -5.49 33.47
C LYS A 196 11.62 -4.02 33.82
N PHE A 197 12.47 -3.12 33.34
CA PHE A 197 12.21 -1.68 33.47
C PHE A 197 11.14 -1.23 32.45
N ALA A 198 10.20 -0.39 32.88
CA ALA A 198 9.19 0.22 32.00
C ALA A 198 9.79 0.92 30.76
N ALA A 199 11.02 1.43 30.91
CA ALA A 199 11.81 2.17 29.93
C ALA A 199 12.41 1.32 28.79
N SER A 200 12.26 -0.01 28.80
CA SER A 200 13.00 -0.90 27.89
C SER A 200 12.41 -1.00 26.49
N LEU A 201 11.71 0.01 25.98
CA LEU A 201 11.09 -0.02 24.64
C LEU A 201 11.91 0.81 23.64
N ALA A 202 11.96 0.35 22.39
CA ALA A 202 12.58 1.05 21.27
C ALA A 202 11.67 1.04 20.03
N GLY A 203 11.86 2.00 19.13
CA GLY A 203 11.11 2.12 17.89
C GLY A 203 9.98 3.15 17.99
N CYS A 204 8.75 2.77 17.64
CA CYS A 204 7.59 3.64 17.61
C CYS A 204 6.36 2.95 18.22
N VAL A 205 5.78 3.56 19.25
CA VAL A 205 4.44 3.26 19.78
C VAL A 205 3.66 4.56 19.66
N GLY A 206 3.05 4.75 18.49
CA GLY A 206 2.66 6.08 18.03
C GLY A 206 1.16 6.30 17.93
N ALA A 207 0.77 7.55 18.17
CA ALA A 207 -0.56 8.06 17.90
C ALA A 207 -0.66 8.62 16.48
N ASP A 208 -1.80 8.39 15.83
CA ASP A 208 -2.17 9.01 14.55
C ASP A 208 -3.70 9.22 14.46
N PRO A 209 -4.28 10.09 15.33
CA PRO A 209 -5.73 10.28 15.39
C PRO A 209 -6.33 10.86 14.10
N LEU A 210 -5.59 11.68 13.35
CA LEU A 210 -6.06 12.21 12.06
C LEU A 210 -5.98 11.18 10.94
N GLY A 211 -4.95 10.33 10.90
CA GLY A 211 -4.89 9.22 9.96
C GLY A 211 -6.04 8.23 10.18
N GLU A 212 -6.39 7.95 11.44
CA GLU A 212 -7.55 7.13 11.80
C GLU A 212 -8.88 7.81 11.46
N LEU A 213 -9.01 9.11 11.79
CA LEU A 213 -10.18 9.92 11.42
C LEU A 213 -10.37 9.96 9.89
N ALA A 214 -9.31 10.13 9.11
CA ALA A 214 -9.37 10.13 7.65
C ALA A 214 -9.79 8.76 7.10
N ALA A 215 -9.29 7.66 7.67
CA ALA A 215 -9.60 6.30 7.24
C ALA A 215 -11.02 5.85 7.62
N LYS A 216 -11.51 6.22 8.80
CA LYS A 216 -12.75 5.68 9.40
C LYS A 216 -13.89 6.69 9.48
N GLY A 217 -13.60 7.98 9.34
CA GLY A 217 -14.57 9.06 9.43
C GLY A 217 -14.91 9.47 10.87
N ALA A 218 -14.49 8.70 11.87
CA ALA A 218 -14.66 9.04 13.28
C ALA A 218 -13.56 8.37 14.11
N ILE A 219 -13.28 8.96 15.28
CA ILE A 219 -12.45 8.37 16.34
C ILE A 219 -13.25 8.39 17.66
N PRO A 220 -12.97 7.50 18.63
CA PRO A 220 -13.80 7.37 19.83
C PRO A 220 -13.72 8.56 20.80
N ILE A 221 -12.63 9.33 20.76
CA ILE A 221 -12.33 10.45 21.67
C ILE A 221 -12.33 11.79 20.93
N SER A 222 -12.42 12.90 21.66
CA SER A 222 -12.29 14.24 21.07
C SER A 222 -10.89 14.44 20.50
N LEU A 223 -10.74 15.23 19.43
CA LEU A 223 -9.40 15.53 18.88
C LEU A 223 -8.51 16.22 19.91
N ASN A 224 -9.08 17.08 20.77
CA ASN A 224 -8.34 17.69 21.86
C ASN A 224 -7.82 16.66 22.86
N ALA A 225 -8.65 15.70 23.29
CA ALA A 225 -8.22 14.63 24.18
C ALA A 225 -7.16 13.73 23.54
N ALA A 226 -7.24 13.49 22.23
CA ALA A 226 -6.21 12.78 21.49
C ALA A 226 -4.87 13.55 21.51
N TYR A 227 -4.90 14.87 21.29
CA TYR A 227 -3.71 15.72 21.35
C TYR A 227 -3.14 15.86 22.76
N ASP A 228 -3.98 15.93 23.79
CA ASP A 228 -3.56 15.90 25.19
C ASP A 228 -2.84 14.59 25.51
N SER A 229 -3.45 13.45 25.15
CA SER A 229 -2.89 12.12 25.38
C SER A 229 -1.58 11.91 24.62
N MET A 230 -1.51 12.40 23.38
CA MET A 230 -0.29 12.36 22.56
C MET A 230 0.84 13.19 23.20
N THR A 231 0.49 14.34 23.78
CA THR A 231 1.45 15.22 24.49
C THR A 231 1.95 14.59 25.78
N ALA A 232 1.05 14.05 26.61
CA ALA A 232 1.42 13.36 27.84
C ALA A 232 2.35 12.18 27.58
N LEU A 233 2.02 11.35 26.57
CA LEU A 233 2.85 10.22 26.15
C LEU A 233 4.24 10.69 25.67
N LEU A 234 4.30 11.74 24.85
CA LEU A 234 5.56 12.28 24.35
C LEU A 234 6.46 12.79 25.49
N MET A 235 5.89 13.58 26.40
CA MET A 235 6.63 14.16 27.53
C MET A 235 7.11 13.08 28.50
N TRP A 236 6.29 12.06 28.72
CA TRP A 236 6.70 10.87 29.48
C TRP A 236 7.82 10.11 28.79
N ALA A 237 7.71 9.86 27.48
CA ALA A 237 8.72 9.14 26.70
C ALA A 237 10.05 9.91 26.62
N LYS A 238 10.04 11.24 26.68
CA LYS A 238 11.26 12.05 26.78
C LYS A 238 12.09 11.67 28.01
N SER A 239 11.44 11.48 29.16
CA SER A 239 12.10 11.21 30.44
C SER A 239 12.34 9.72 30.69
N ASN A 240 11.40 8.87 30.26
CA ASN A 240 11.36 7.46 30.65
C ASN A 240 11.71 6.50 29.50
N ALA A 241 11.47 6.86 28.23
CA ALA A 241 11.62 5.94 27.09
C ALA A 241 12.23 6.67 25.88
N ARG A 242 13.46 7.20 26.05
CA ARG A 242 14.07 8.16 25.09
C ARG A 242 14.10 7.66 23.64
N HIS A 243 14.24 6.35 23.45
CA HIS A 243 14.36 5.70 22.14
C HIS A 243 13.01 5.37 21.48
N VAL A 244 11.89 5.66 22.15
CA VAL A 244 10.54 5.49 21.60
C VAL A 244 10.05 6.77 20.95
N ARG A 245 9.55 6.63 19.72
CA ARG A 245 8.77 7.62 18.98
C ARG A 245 7.29 7.44 19.31
N THR A 246 6.57 8.55 19.46
CA THR A 246 5.20 8.56 19.99
C THR A 246 4.18 9.17 19.02
N ILE A 247 4.63 9.66 17.87
CA ILE A 247 3.80 10.28 16.84
C ILE A 247 4.00 9.52 15.54
N ILE A 248 2.91 9.16 14.88
CA ILE A 248 2.93 8.62 13.51
C ILE A 248 2.22 9.60 12.59
N ALA A 249 2.88 9.96 11.50
CA ALA A 249 2.25 10.65 10.38
C ALA A 249 2.14 9.67 9.21
N SER A 250 0.97 9.05 9.05
CA SER A 250 0.76 7.98 8.07
C SER A 250 0.22 8.50 6.74
N GLY A 251 0.90 8.16 5.65
CA GLY A 251 0.40 8.30 4.28
C GLY A 251 -0.57 7.19 3.86
N SER A 252 -0.58 6.05 4.58
CA SER A 252 -1.31 4.84 4.14
C SER A 252 -2.81 5.05 3.88
N PRO A 253 -3.58 5.75 4.75
CA PRO A 253 -5.00 5.99 4.48
C PRO A 253 -5.25 6.66 3.13
N TYR A 254 -4.41 7.62 2.75
CA TYR A 254 -4.55 8.37 1.51
C TYR A 254 -4.10 7.54 0.30
N HIS A 255 -2.97 6.83 0.43
CA HIS A 255 -2.47 5.92 -0.61
C HIS A 255 -3.49 4.84 -0.94
N ASP A 256 -4.04 4.19 0.07
CA ASP A 256 -5.03 3.12 -0.10
C ASP A 256 -6.39 3.65 -0.59
N ALA A 257 -6.63 4.96 -0.47
CA ALA A 257 -7.78 5.65 -1.08
C ALA A 257 -7.54 6.09 -2.54
N GLY A 258 -6.36 5.80 -3.09
CA GLY A 258 -6.02 6.05 -4.48
C GLY A 258 -5.19 7.31 -4.73
N ALA A 259 -4.68 7.99 -3.70
CA ALA A 259 -3.80 9.16 -3.85
C ALA A 259 -2.60 8.91 -4.78
N SER A 260 -2.08 9.97 -5.42
CA SER A 260 -0.78 9.95 -6.09
C SER A 260 0.38 10.01 -5.08
N ALA A 261 1.61 9.72 -5.50
CA ALA A 261 2.78 9.77 -4.63
C ALA A 261 3.00 11.17 -4.01
N THR A 262 2.73 12.22 -4.79
CA THR A 262 2.82 13.63 -4.32
C THR A 262 1.74 13.99 -3.30
N GLN A 263 0.52 13.48 -3.48
CA GLN A 263 -0.59 13.68 -2.55
C GLN A 263 -0.33 12.95 -1.22
N GLU A 264 0.06 11.67 -1.26
CA GLU A 264 0.41 10.92 -0.04
C GLU A 264 1.49 11.65 0.77
N LEU A 265 2.54 12.11 0.10
CA LEU A 265 3.62 12.85 0.74
C LEU A 265 3.11 14.15 1.38
N ALA A 266 2.38 14.97 0.63
CA ALA A 266 1.84 16.23 1.12
C ALA A 266 0.92 16.04 2.32
N PHE A 267 0.04 15.04 2.29
CA PHE A 267 -0.90 14.76 3.36
C PHE A 267 -0.20 14.23 4.62
N ALA A 268 0.80 13.36 4.50
CA ALA A 268 1.58 12.89 5.64
C ALA A 268 2.34 14.05 6.30
N VAL A 269 2.96 14.92 5.50
CA VAL A 269 3.69 16.10 6.01
C VAL A 269 2.75 17.11 6.66
N ALA A 270 1.59 17.41 6.05
CA ALA A 270 0.58 18.29 6.64
C ALA A 270 0.02 17.73 7.96
N THR A 271 -0.17 16.41 8.04
CA THR A 271 -0.59 15.74 9.27
C THR A 271 0.46 15.90 10.38
N ALA A 272 1.75 15.75 10.06
CA ALA A 272 2.82 15.99 11.03
C ALA A 272 2.86 17.45 11.53
N VAL A 273 2.69 18.43 10.62
CA VAL A 273 2.66 19.86 10.97
C VAL A 273 1.46 20.19 11.88
N GLU A 274 0.30 19.59 11.64
CA GLU A 274 -0.87 19.72 12.51
C GLU A 274 -0.58 19.21 13.93
N TYR A 275 0.05 18.03 14.06
CA TYR A 275 0.43 17.50 15.36
C TYR A 275 1.48 18.36 16.08
N VAL A 276 2.46 18.88 15.35
CA VAL A 276 3.44 19.83 15.89
C VAL A 276 2.75 21.05 16.49
N ARG A 277 1.82 21.67 15.75
CA ARG A 277 1.08 22.85 16.23
C ARG A 277 0.22 22.52 17.45
N ALA A 278 -0.52 21.41 17.41
CA ALA A 278 -1.35 20.97 18.53
C ALA A 278 -0.54 20.76 19.82
N MET A 279 0.72 20.32 19.72
CA MET A 279 1.62 20.20 20.88
C MET A 279 2.29 21.52 21.29
N GLN A 280 2.59 22.40 20.34
CA GLN A 280 3.08 23.75 20.66
C GLN A 280 2.02 24.58 21.40
N ASP A 281 0.73 24.40 21.08
CA ASP A 281 -0.39 24.98 21.84
C ASP A 281 -0.41 24.46 23.29
N ARG A 282 0.16 23.27 23.52
CA ARG A 282 0.39 22.66 24.84
C ARG A 282 1.80 22.94 25.40
N ARG A 283 2.50 23.91 24.83
CA ARG A 283 3.81 24.44 25.25
C ARG A 283 4.95 23.42 25.16
N VAL A 284 4.92 22.54 24.16
CA VAL A 284 6.05 21.67 23.84
C VAL A 284 6.87 22.28 22.70
N GLU A 285 8.18 22.38 22.91
CA GLU A 285 9.11 22.91 21.91
C GLU A 285 9.26 21.97 20.71
N PHE A 286 9.44 22.53 19.51
CA PHE A 286 9.60 21.78 18.27
C PHE A 286 10.70 20.72 18.35
N ASP A 287 11.85 21.07 18.94
CA ASP A 287 13.01 20.19 19.09
C ASP A 287 12.78 19.00 20.03
N VAL A 288 11.69 19.02 20.81
CA VAL A 288 11.24 17.87 21.61
C VAL A 288 10.27 17.01 20.80
N ILE A 289 9.46 17.63 19.93
CA ILE A 289 8.43 16.97 19.13
C ILE A 289 9.05 16.22 17.96
N ALA A 290 9.86 16.89 17.15
CA ALA A 290 10.35 16.39 15.87
C ALA A 290 11.05 15.02 15.94
N PRO A 291 11.96 14.75 16.89
CA PRO A 291 12.61 13.43 17.02
C PRO A 291 11.64 12.29 17.37
N LYS A 292 10.42 12.61 17.83
CA LYS A 292 9.37 11.66 18.20
C LYS A 292 8.40 11.33 17.06
N VAL A 293 8.56 11.97 15.90
CA VAL A 293 7.76 11.70 14.70
C VAL A 293 8.34 10.51 13.92
N CYS A 294 7.47 9.57 13.58
CA CYS A 294 7.70 8.48 12.64
C CYS A 294 6.81 8.70 11.42
N PHE A 295 7.41 8.93 10.26
CA PHE A 295 6.66 9.00 9.01
C PHE A 295 6.43 7.60 8.47
N SER A 296 5.19 7.28 8.12
CA SER A 296 4.82 5.96 7.59
C SER A 296 4.33 6.10 6.16
N PHE A 297 5.06 5.53 5.20
CA PHE A 297 4.72 5.61 3.77
C PHE A 297 4.40 4.23 3.19
N SER A 298 3.40 4.18 2.31
CA SER A 298 3.17 3.04 1.44
C SER A 298 4.11 3.13 0.23
N VAL A 299 4.54 1.99 -0.31
CA VAL A 299 5.44 1.94 -1.47
C VAL A 299 4.78 1.10 -2.56
N GLY A 300 4.37 1.76 -3.64
CA GLY A 300 3.65 1.18 -4.77
C GLY A 300 4.53 0.73 -5.93
N GLY A 301 3.89 0.33 -7.03
CA GLY A 301 4.56 -0.31 -8.18
C GLY A 301 5.39 0.62 -9.07
N HIS A 302 5.35 1.94 -8.86
CA HIS A 302 6.10 2.91 -9.66
C HIS A 302 7.51 3.13 -9.09
N PHE A 303 8.39 2.15 -9.30
CA PHE A 303 9.73 2.05 -8.69
C PHE A 303 10.48 3.38 -8.47
N PHE A 304 10.75 4.15 -9.53
CA PHE A 304 11.51 5.40 -9.41
C PHE A 304 10.73 6.54 -8.76
N MET A 305 9.41 6.59 -8.94
CA MET A 305 8.54 7.58 -8.28
C MET A 305 8.58 7.41 -6.76
N GLU A 306 8.58 6.17 -6.29
CA GLU A 306 8.64 5.86 -4.86
C GLU A 306 10.01 6.21 -4.25
N ILE A 307 11.11 5.94 -4.96
CA ILE A 307 12.45 6.38 -4.54
C ILE A 307 12.49 7.90 -4.42
N ALA A 308 12.00 8.61 -5.45
CA ALA A 308 11.94 10.07 -5.46
C ALA A 308 11.03 10.62 -4.34
N LYS A 309 9.90 9.99 -4.05
CA LYS A 309 8.99 10.37 -2.96
C LYS A 309 9.69 10.32 -1.60
N LEU A 310 10.37 9.21 -1.28
CA LEU A 310 11.06 9.07 -0.01
C LEU A 310 12.25 10.05 0.11
N ARG A 311 12.97 10.31 -0.99
CA ARG A 311 14.03 11.35 -1.00
C ARG A 311 13.46 12.76 -0.82
N ALA A 312 12.38 13.08 -1.52
CA ALA A 312 11.67 14.35 -1.44
C ALA A 312 11.09 14.62 -0.05
N ALA A 313 10.61 13.57 0.64
CA ALA A 313 10.08 13.70 2.00
C ALA A 313 11.09 14.33 2.97
N ARG A 314 12.37 13.95 2.88
CA ARG A 314 13.44 14.52 3.72
C ARG A 314 13.71 15.99 3.38
N ILE A 315 13.64 16.36 2.11
CA ILE A 315 13.74 17.77 1.69
C ILE A 315 12.64 18.60 2.33
N LEU A 316 11.38 18.16 2.19
CA LEU A 316 10.22 18.88 2.74
C LEU A 316 10.30 18.99 4.27
N TRP A 317 10.62 17.89 4.95
CA TRP A 317 10.72 17.90 6.41
C TRP A 317 11.85 18.79 6.92
N THR A 318 13.01 18.79 6.25
CA THR A 318 14.12 19.69 6.60
C THR A 318 13.70 21.14 6.48
N GLN A 319 13.01 21.51 5.40
CA GLN A 319 12.52 22.87 5.19
C GLN A 319 11.46 23.28 6.24
N ILE A 320 10.57 22.36 6.61
CA ILE A 320 9.57 22.60 7.66
C ILE A 320 10.25 22.77 9.02
N ALA A 321 11.18 21.89 9.35
CA ALA A 321 11.93 21.96 10.60
C ALA A 321 12.70 23.27 10.71
N ASP A 322 13.35 23.73 9.64
CA ASP A 322 14.01 25.04 9.59
C ASP A 322 13.01 26.19 9.81
N ALA A 323 11.83 26.13 9.19
CA ALA A 323 10.78 27.14 9.39
C ALA A 323 10.26 27.21 10.84
N PHE A 324 10.29 26.09 11.57
CA PHE A 324 9.99 26.03 13.00
C PHE A 324 11.20 26.40 13.90
N GLY A 325 12.35 26.74 13.32
CA GLY A 325 13.59 27.04 14.05
C GLY A 325 14.27 25.81 14.66
N GLY A 326 13.99 24.62 14.11
CA GLY A 326 14.50 23.36 14.60
C GLY A 326 15.98 23.14 14.34
N ASN A 327 16.64 22.44 15.26
CA ASN A 327 18.04 22.08 15.13
C ASN A 327 18.27 20.93 14.13
N GLU A 328 19.55 20.58 13.89
CA GLU A 328 19.94 19.52 12.95
C GLU A 328 19.31 18.15 13.26
N GLU A 329 19.15 17.79 14.54
CA GLU A 329 18.53 16.53 14.93
C GLU A 329 17.03 16.52 14.59
N SER A 330 16.35 17.64 14.79
CA SER A 330 14.93 17.82 14.46
C SER A 330 14.64 17.74 12.95
N GLN A 331 15.64 18.04 12.12
CA GLN A 331 15.55 17.91 10.67
C GLN A 331 15.68 16.45 10.18
N LYS A 332 16.15 15.52 11.03
CA LYS A 332 16.30 14.10 10.64
C LYS A 332 14.97 13.38 10.68
N MET A 333 14.47 13.06 9.49
CA MET A 333 13.26 12.26 9.32
C MET A 333 13.52 10.78 9.63
N PHE A 334 12.62 10.15 10.38
CA PHE A 334 12.59 8.70 10.59
C PHE A 334 11.44 8.09 9.80
N MET A 335 11.71 7.05 9.00
CA MET A 335 10.74 6.46 8.07
C MET A 335 10.47 4.98 8.33
N PHE A 336 9.19 4.67 8.49
CA PHE A 336 8.65 3.33 8.29
C PHE A 336 8.06 3.24 6.87
N ALA A 337 8.42 2.21 6.12
CA ALA A 337 7.86 1.94 4.80
C ALA A 337 7.14 0.59 4.78
N ARG A 338 5.96 0.54 4.17
CA ARG A 338 5.26 -0.71 3.89
C ARG A 338 5.09 -0.92 2.39
N THR A 339 5.15 -2.16 1.94
CA THR A 339 4.68 -2.49 0.60
C THR A 339 3.16 -2.23 0.48
N SER A 340 2.76 -1.73 -0.69
CA SER A 340 1.42 -1.16 -0.91
C SER A 340 0.29 -2.19 -0.86
N ALA A 341 -0.77 -1.95 -0.08
CA ALA A 341 -1.99 -2.76 -0.13
C ALA A 341 -2.74 -2.61 -1.48
N TRP A 342 -2.76 -1.38 -2.03
CA TRP A 342 -3.42 -1.06 -3.32
C TRP A 342 -3.03 -1.99 -4.48
N THR A 343 -1.78 -2.48 -4.51
CA THR A 343 -1.23 -3.28 -5.61
C THR A 343 -1.50 -4.78 -5.46
N LYS A 344 -1.97 -5.23 -4.28
CA LYS A 344 -2.13 -6.65 -3.96
C LYS A 344 -3.39 -7.23 -4.57
N THR A 345 -3.25 -8.43 -5.12
CA THR A 345 -4.32 -9.15 -5.79
C THR A 345 -4.74 -10.38 -5.00
N LEU A 346 -6.05 -10.65 -4.95
CA LEU A 346 -6.61 -11.90 -4.44
C LEU A 346 -6.45 -13.03 -5.45
N CYS A 347 -6.62 -12.71 -6.74
CA CYS A 347 -6.31 -13.63 -7.84
C CYS A 347 -4.80 -13.65 -8.11
N ASP A 348 -4.28 -14.83 -8.38
CA ASP A 348 -2.86 -15.16 -8.56
C ASP A 348 -1.96 -14.56 -7.47
N PRO A 349 -2.18 -14.89 -6.18
CA PRO A 349 -1.58 -14.19 -5.06
C PRO A 349 -0.05 -14.35 -5.02
N TYR A 350 0.52 -15.36 -5.68
CA TYR A 350 1.98 -15.53 -5.78
C TYR A 350 2.65 -14.41 -6.57
N VAL A 351 1.93 -13.75 -7.49
CA VAL A 351 2.43 -12.55 -8.20
C VAL A 351 2.68 -11.40 -7.21
N ASN A 352 2.00 -11.38 -6.05
CA ASN A 352 2.28 -10.40 -5.01
C ASN A 352 3.71 -10.49 -4.49
N MET A 353 4.37 -11.67 -4.53
CA MET A 353 5.79 -11.80 -4.18
C MET A 353 6.67 -10.94 -5.09
N LEU A 354 6.39 -10.92 -6.41
CA LEU A 354 7.15 -10.12 -7.38
C LEU A 354 6.90 -8.62 -7.20
N ARG A 355 5.64 -8.23 -6.93
CA ARG A 355 5.28 -6.84 -6.61
C ARG A 355 6.05 -6.36 -5.38
N ASN A 356 6.03 -7.17 -4.33
CA ASN A 356 6.73 -6.91 -3.08
C ASN A 356 8.25 -6.77 -3.27
N THR A 357 8.88 -7.54 -4.18
CA THR A 357 10.31 -7.39 -4.45
C THR A 357 10.65 -6.01 -4.98
N THR A 358 9.88 -5.52 -5.95
CA THR A 358 10.11 -4.20 -6.56
C THR A 358 9.82 -3.07 -5.56
N GLU A 359 8.74 -3.20 -4.80
CA GLU A 359 8.34 -2.22 -3.79
C GLU A 359 9.34 -2.16 -2.62
N CYS A 360 9.78 -3.31 -2.11
CA CYS A 360 10.82 -3.37 -1.07
C CYS A 360 12.15 -2.79 -1.56
N PHE A 361 12.50 -3.05 -2.82
CA PHE A 361 13.70 -2.48 -3.42
C PHE A 361 13.61 -0.96 -3.49
N ALA A 362 12.47 -0.40 -3.92
CA ALA A 362 12.26 1.05 -3.93
C ALA A 362 12.34 1.65 -2.51
N ALA A 363 11.74 1.00 -1.51
CA ALA A 363 11.80 1.42 -0.12
C ALA A 363 13.24 1.47 0.43
N ALA A 364 14.05 0.45 0.12
CA ALA A 364 15.46 0.41 0.49
C ALA A 364 16.26 1.51 -0.24
N MET A 365 16.09 1.66 -1.55
CA MET A 365 16.80 2.70 -2.33
C MET A 365 16.39 4.12 -1.94
N GLY A 366 15.14 4.31 -1.50
CA GLY A 366 14.65 5.56 -0.93
C GLY A 366 15.17 5.85 0.48
N GLY A 367 15.82 4.88 1.14
CA GLY A 367 16.47 5.03 2.45
C GLY A 367 15.50 4.96 3.63
N ALA A 368 14.51 4.06 3.61
CA ALA A 368 13.63 3.83 4.76
C ALA A 368 14.36 3.17 5.95
N ASP A 369 14.05 3.57 7.19
CA ASP A 369 14.71 3.05 8.40
C ASP A 369 14.15 1.68 8.84
N MET A 370 12.86 1.46 8.60
CA MET A 370 12.16 0.20 8.86
C MET A 370 11.31 -0.17 7.65
N ILE A 371 11.37 -1.44 7.24
CA ILE A 371 10.60 -1.92 6.08
C ILE A 371 9.74 -3.12 6.48
N TYR A 372 8.43 -2.98 6.23
CA TYR A 372 7.45 -4.06 6.24
C TYR A 372 7.14 -4.50 4.81
N VAL A 373 7.39 -5.79 4.53
CA VAL A 373 6.95 -6.44 3.30
C VAL A 373 5.71 -7.26 3.63
N ALA A 374 4.57 -6.83 3.09
CA ALA A 374 3.30 -7.55 3.20
C ALA A 374 3.42 -8.99 2.68
N PRO A 375 2.94 -9.99 3.43
CA PRO A 375 2.85 -11.35 2.92
C PRO A 375 2.00 -11.46 1.65
N PHE A 376 2.39 -12.39 0.77
CA PHE A 376 1.73 -12.54 -0.54
C PHE A 376 0.24 -12.88 -0.43
N ASP A 377 -0.18 -13.44 0.70
CA ASP A 377 -1.53 -13.85 1.03
C ASP A 377 -2.25 -12.89 2.02
N GLU A 378 -1.69 -11.72 2.32
CA GLU A 378 -2.24 -10.72 3.26
C GLU A 378 -3.70 -10.36 2.96
N VAL A 379 -4.06 -10.28 1.67
CA VAL A 379 -5.43 -9.94 1.23
C VAL A 379 -6.42 -11.10 1.27
N ALA A 380 -5.92 -12.33 1.41
CA ALA A 380 -6.74 -13.53 1.36
C ALA A 380 -7.02 -14.10 2.76
N ARG A 381 -6.02 -14.06 3.66
CA ARG A 381 -6.07 -14.68 4.98
C ARG A 381 -4.99 -14.14 5.90
N GLN A 382 -5.06 -14.53 7.18
CA GLN A 382 -3.98 -14.30 8.13
C GLN A 382 -2.68 -15.01 7.68
N PRO A 383 -1.55 -14.30 7.57
CA PRO A 383 -0.28 -14.88 7.14
C PRO A 383 0.22 -16.00 8.06
N ASN A 384 0.50 -17.15 7.47
CA ASN A 384 1.13 -18.27 8.19
C ASN A 384 2.67 -18.13 8.23
N GLU A 385 3.35 -19.10 8.84
CA GLU A 385 4.81 -19.12 8.95
C GLU A 385 5.52 -19.04 7.58
N PHE A 386 5.03 -19.78 6.58
CA PHE A 386 5.61 -19.75 5.24
C PHE A 386 5.49 -18.36 4.61
N SER A 387 4.32 -17.73 4.71
CA SER A 387 4.09 -16.40 4.16
C SER A 387 4.97 -15.34 4.82
N ARG A 388 5.13 -15.41 6.15
CA ARG A 388 6.05 -14.53 6.89
C ARG A 388 7.51 -14.78 6.52
N ARG A 389 7.92 -16.05 6.41
CA ARG A 389 9.27 -16.44 6.00
C ARG A 389 9.64 -15.88 4.62
N VAL A 390 8.77 -16.02 3.62
CA VAL A 390 9.04 -15.51 2.27
C VAL A 390 9.27 -14.00 2.30
N SER A 391 8.42 -13.27 3.02
CA SER A 391 8.46 -11.82 3.09
C SER A 391 9.68 -11.29 3.84
N ARG A 392 10.08 -11.97 4.94
CA ARG A 392 11.35 -11.71 5.65
C ARG A 392 12.56 -12.01 4.77
N ASN A 393 12.62 -13.20 4.18
CA ASN A 393 13.77 -13.65 3.41
C ASN A 393 13.99 -12.81 2.15
N LEU A 394 12.94 -12.26 1.55
CA LEU A 394 13.06 -11.29 0.48
C LEU A 394 13.98 -10.14 0.89
N GLN A 395 13.76 -9.55 2.08
CA GLN A 395 14.61 -8.47 2.58
C GLN A 395 16.04 -8.93 2.87
N ILE A 396 16.21 -10.12 3.45
CA ILE A 396 17.54 -10.71 3.71
C ILE A 396 18.32 -10.87 2.41
N VAL A 397 17.70 -11.35 1.33
CA VAL A 397 18.34 -11.47 0.01
C VAL A 397 18.76 -10.10 -0.53
N LEU A 398 17.94 -9.06 -0.33
CA LEU A 398 18.31 -7.69 -0.73
C LEU A 398 19.50 -7.15 0.07
N GLN A 399 19.56 -7.43 1.38
CA GLN A 399 20.65 -7.00 2.26
C GLN A 399 21.97 -7.76 1.99
N GLU A 400 21.91 -9.10 1.96
CA GLU A 400 23.09 -9.98 2.01
C GLU A 400 23.61 -10.38 0.64
N GLU A 401 22.72 -10.65 -0.33
CA GLU A 401 23.09 -11.21 -1.64
C GLU A 401 23.14 -10.12 -2.73
N SER A 402 22.23 -9.15 -2.68
CA SER A 402 22.11 -8.11 -3.71
C SER A 402 23.03 -6.90 -3.47
N ARG A 403 23.68 -6.83 -2.31
CA ARG A 403 24.57 -5.72 -1.88
C ARG A 403 23.90 -4.35 -1.88
N PHE A 404 22.58 -4.27 -1.68
CA PHE A 404 21.83 -3.01 -1.66
C PHE A 404 22.09 -2.13 -0.43
N THR A 405 22.97 -2.56 0.46
CA THR A 405 23.53 -1.75 1.55
C THR A 405 24.69 -0.85 1.11
N GLN A 406 25.24 -1.05 -0.10
CA GLN A 406 26.40 -0.31 -0.60
C GLN A 406 26.33 -0.04 -2.12
N PRO A 407 26.66 1.18 -2.59
CA PRO A 407 27.06 2.37 -1.83
C PRO A 407 25.87 3.06 -1.13
N VAL A 408 26.15 4.10 -0.32
CA VAL A 408 25.11 4.96 0.28
C VAL A 408 24.40 5.77 -0.81
N ASP A 409 23.07 5.80 -0.79
CA ASP A 409 22.19 6.42 -1.79
C ASP A 409 22.67 6.15 -3.23
N PRO A 410 22.57 4.89 -3.70
CA PRO A 410 23.02 4.51 -5.04
C PRO A 410 22.22 5.19 -6.16
N SER A 411 21.06 5.77 -5.83
CA SER A 411 20.24 6.55 -6.76
C SER A 411 20.76 7.98 -6.98
N GLY A 412 21.58 8.50 -6.06
CA GLY A 412 22.12 9.85 -6.11
C GLY A 412 23.02 10.09 -7.32
N GLY A 413 22.84 11.25 -7.96
CA GLY A 413 23.52 11.64 -9.19
C GLY A 413 22.85 11.15 -10.49
N SER A 414 21.85 10.26 -10.40
CA SER A 414 21.03 9.90 -11.56
C SER A 414 20.24 11.11 -12.06
N TRP A 415 20.47 11.53 -13.31
CA TRP A 415 19.81 12.71 -13.88
C TRP A 415 18.28 12.62 -13.80
N TYR A 416 17.74 11.41 -13.99
CA TYR A 416 16.33 11.15 -13.84
C TYR A 416 15.86 11.23 -12.39
N VAL A 417 16.51 10.51 -11.46
CA VAL A 417 16.01 10.41 -10.08
C VAL A 417 16.14 11.75 -9.34
N GLU A 418 17.20 12.52 -9.58
CA GLU A 418 17.37 13.86 -8.98
C GLU A 418 16.31 14.85 -9.49
N THR A 419 16.09 14.88 -10.80
CA THR A 419 15.03 15.72 -11.41
C THR A 419 13.65 15.33 -10.90
N LEU A 420 13.38 14.02 -10.82
CA LEU A 420 12.10 13.51 -10.32
C LEU A 420 11.93 13.84 -8.83
N THR A 421 12.99 13.69 -8.03
CA THR A 421 12.97 14.03 -6.59
C THR A 421 12.64 15.50 -6.37
N ASN A 422 13.28 16.41 -7.13
CA ASN A 422 12.94 17.84 -7.06
C ASN A 422 11.48 18.11 -7.45
N THR A 423 11.05 17.52 -8.58
CA THR A 423 9.68 17.73 -9.10
C THR A 423 8.63 17.21 -8.13
N VAL A 424 8.85 16.04 -7.53
CA VAL A 424 7.96 15.47 -6.50
C VAL A 424 7.91 16.37 -5.26
N ALA A 425 9.06 16.91 -4.82
CA ALA A 425 9.11 17.85 -3.71
C ALA A 425 8.29 19.12 -4.01
N GLU A 426 8.46 19.73 -5.19
CA GLU A 426 7.71 20.93 -5.60
C GLU A 426 6.21 20.69 -5.68
N LYS A 427 5.78 19.58 -6.29
CA LYS A 427 4.37 19.20 -6.43
C LYS A 427 3.73 18.93 -5.06
N ALA A 428 4.39 18.14 -4.22
CA ALA A 428 3.91 17.84 -2.87
C ALA A 428 3.89 19.11 -2.00
N TRP A 429 4.85 20.02 -2.15
CA TRP A 429 4.85 21.31 -1.46
C TRP A 429 3.64 22.17 -1.87
N GLY A 430 3.29 22.21 -3.16
CA GLY A 430 2.09 22.89 -3.64
C GLY A 430 0.81 22.37 -2.97
N ILE A 431 0.64 21.03 -2.92
CA ILE A 431 -0.52 20.40 -2.26
C ILE A 431 -0.51 20.68 -0.75
N PHE A 432 0.65 20.61 -0.11
CA PHE A 432 0.80 20.96 1.31
C PHE A 432 0.35 22.40 1.58
N GLN A 433 0.72 23.36 0.73
CA GLN A 433 0.28 24.75 0.85
C GLN A 433 -1.24 24.92 0.67
N GLU A 434 -1.90 24.08 -0.13
CA GLU A 434 -3.37 24.08 -0.25
C GLU A 434 -4.04 23.62 1.05
N ILE A 435 -3.50 22.57 1.69
CA ILE A 435 -3.97 22.10 3.01
C ILE A 435 -3.77 23.19 4.08
N GLU A 436 -2.61 23.85 4.07
CA GLU A 436 -2.32 24.94 5.00
C GLU A 436 -3.27 26.13 4.81
N LYS A 437 -3.60 26.50 3.57
CA LYS A 437 -4.61 27.53 3.26
C LYS A 437 -6.01 27.16 3.74
N ALA A 438 -6.34 25.87 3.80
CA ALA A 438 -7.60 25.37 4.32
C ALA A 438 -7.68 25.40 5.87
N GLY A 439 -6.59 25.81 6.53
CA GLY A 439 -6.52 25.93 7.99
C GLY A 439 -5.83 24.76 8.69
N GLY A 440 -5.03 23.96 7.96
CA GLY A 440 -4.35 22.78 8.48
C GLY A 440 -5.11 21.48 8.19
N MET A 441 -4.48 20.34 8.51
CA MET A 441 -4.98 19.03 8.10
C MET A 441 -6.33 18.69 8.75
N ALA A 442 -6.51 19.01 10.03
CA ALA A 442 -7.78 18.72 10.72
C ALA A 442 -8.96 19.45 10.05
N LYS A 443 -8.78 20.73 9.71
CA LYS A 443 -9.79 21.53 9.00
C LYS A 443 -9.97 21.11 7.55
N ALA A 444 -8.91 20.71 6.87
CA ALA A 444 -9.01 20.19 5.51
C ALA A 444 -9.83 18.88 5.47
N LEU A 445 -9.68 17.98 6.46
CA LEU A 445 -10.47 16.77 6.58
C LEU A 445 -11.96 17.04 6.86
N GLU A 446 -12.27 18.00 7.74
CA GLU A 446 -13.65 18.47 7.98
C GLU A 446 -14.31 18.99 6.69
N GLN A 447 -13.53 19.67 5.84
CA GLN A 447 -13.98 20.21 4.55
C GLN A 447 -14.05 19.16 3.44
N GLY A 448 -13.53 17.95 3.66
CA GLY A 448 -13.49 16.90 2.63
C GLY A 448 -12.41 17.09 1.57
N LEU A 449 -11.43 17.98 1.80
CA LEU A 449 -10.46 18.36 0.76
C LEU A 449 -9.54 17.20 0.37
N PRO A 450 -8.79 16.54 1.29
CA PRO A 450 -8.02 15.34 0.94
C PRO A 450 -8.87 14.23 0.30
N GLN A 451 -10.10 14.04 0.79
CA GLN A 451 -11.02 13.02 0.28
C GLN A 451 -11.37 13.26 -1.20
N SER A 452 -11.69 14.51 -1.56
CA SER A 452 -11.99 14.88 -2.94
C SER A 452 -10.79 14.70 -3.87
N MET A 453 -9.60 15.11 -3.42
CA MET A 453 -8.34 14.98 -4.17
C MET A 453 -7.96 13.52 -4.41
N CYS A 454 -8.10 12.65 -3.40
CA CYS A 454 -7.88 11.21 -3.55
C CYS A 454 -8.90 10.58 -4.51
N ALA A 455 -10.19 10.94 -4.38
CA ALA A 455 -11.26 10.39 -5.21
C ALA A 455 -11.06 10.71 -6.71
N GLU A 456 -10.57 11.92 -7.03
CA GLU A 456 -10.26 12.29 -8.42
C GLU A 456 -9.18 11.38 -9.03
N VAL A 457 -8.06 11.19 -8.32
CA VAL A 457 -6.97 10.31 -8.80
C VAL A 457 -7.42 8.85 -8.82
N ALA A 458 -8.19 8.40 -7.84
CA ALA A 458 -8.77 7.07 -7.81
C ALA A 458 -9.67 6.80 -9.02
N GLU A 459 -10.47 7.79 -9.45
CA GLU A 459 -11.30 7.68 -10.65
C GLU A 459 -10.44 7.60 -11.92
N GLN A 460 -9.36 8.37 -12.02
CA GLN A 460 -8.41 8.28 -13.12
C GLN A 460 -7.74 6.91 -13.19
N LYS A 461 -7.28 6.39 -12.05
CA LYS A 461 -6.73 5.03 -11.92
C LYS A 461 -7.77 3.99 -12.34
N ALA A 462 -8.99 4.08 -11.82
CA ALA A 462 -10.08 3.17 -12.17
C ALA A 462 -10.35 3.16 -13.69
N LYS A 463 -10.38 4.33 -14.35
CA LYS A 463 -10.53 4.43 -15.82
C LYS A 463 -9.40 3.70 -16.56
N ASN A 464 -8.15 3.83 -16.11
CA ASN A 464 -7.01 3.15 -16.73
C ASN A 464 -7.02 1.65 -16.47
N ILE A 465 -7.40 1.21 -15.27
CA ILE A 465 -7.53 -0.21 -14.89
C ILE A 465 -8.63 -0.89 -15.70
N LYS A 466 -9.81 -0.27 -15.83
CA LYS A 466 -10.93 -0.77 -16.64
C LYS A 466 -10.54 -0.99 -18.10
N LYS A 467 -9.68 -0.11 -18.64
CA LYS A 467 -9.15 -0.20 -20.01
C LYS A 467 -7.90 -1.07 -20.15
N ARG A 468 -7.43 -1.67 -19.05
CA ARG A 468 -6.19 -2.45 -18.97
C ARG A 468 -4.95 -1.66 -19.41
N LYS A 469 -4.97 -0.33 -19.23
CA LYS A 469 -3.78 0.52 -19.33
C LYS A 469 -2.92 0.33 -18.09
N ASP A 470 -3.55 0.27 -16.93
CA ASP A 470 -2.92 -0.17 -15.69
C ASP A 470 -3.21 -1.66 -15.50
N VAL A 471 -2.15 -2.45 -15.41
CA VAL A 471 -2.23 -3.91 -15.50
C VAL A 471 -2.01 -4.54 -14.13
N PHE A 472 -2.96 -5.36 -13.72
CA PHE A 472 -2.88 -6.29 -12.60
C PHE A 472 -2.78 -7.71 -13.16
N VAL A 473 -1.54 -8.16 -13.38
CA VAL A 473 -1.23 -9.52 -13.86
C VAL A 473 -1.90 -10.55 -12.95
N GLY A 474 -2.55 -11.54 -13.56
CA GLY A 474 -3.34 -12.58 -12.88
C GLY A 474 -4.80 -12.18 -12.62
N THR A 475 -5.12 -10.89 -12.76
CA THR A 475 -6.47 -10.36 -12.48
C THR A 475 -7.12 -9.74 -13.71
N ASN A 476 -6.73 -8.53 -14.12
CA ASN A 476 -7.34 -7.84 -15.28
C ASN A 476 -6.64 -8.17 -16.61
N MET A 477 -5.49 -8.85 -16.55
CA MET A 477 -4.74 -9.34 -17.69
C MET A 477 -4.01 -10.63 -17.31
N TYR A 478 -3.90 -11.56 -18.26
CA TYR A 478 -3.33 -12.90 -18.03
C TYR A 478 -4.01 -13.66 -16.88
N ALA A 479 -5.34 -13.56 -16.79
CA ALA A 479 -6.12 -14.23 -15.75
C ALA A 479 -6.04 -15.76 -15.90
N ASN A 480 -5.83 -16.47 -14.80
CA ASN A 480 -5.78 -17.93 -14.77
C ASN A 480 -7.09 -18.51 -14.21
N LEU A 481 -7.88 -19.16 -15.07
CA LEU A 481 -9.15 -19.78 -14.63
C LEU A 481 -8.97 -21.08 -13.86
N ALA A 482 -7.81 -21.74 -14.03
CA ALA A 482 -7.47 -22.99 -13.36
C ALA A 482 -6.74 -22.77 -12.02
N GLU A 483 -6.59 -21.52 -11.59
CA GLU A 483 -6.01 -21.17 -10.31
C GLU A 483 -6.79 -21.81 -9.16
N LYS A 484 -6.06 -22.34 -8.17
CA LYS A 484 -6.65 -22.82 -6.93
C LYS A 484 -6.60 -21.68 -5.90
N PRO A 485 -7.76 -21.22 -5.38
CA PRO A 485 -7.78 -20.25 -4.30
C PRO A 485 -7.00 -20.73 -3.09
N LEU A 486 -6.42 -19.79 -2.34
CA LEU A 486 -5.78 -20.11 -1.07
C LEU A 486 -6.83 -20.60 -0.06
N GLU A 487 -6.44 -21.58 0.75
CA GLU A 487 -7.27 -22.04 1.86
C GLU A 487 -7.37 -20.95 2.93
N VAL A 488 -8.59 -20.50 3.22
CA VAL A 488 -8.89 -19.53 4.27
C VAL A 488 -9.31 -20.30 5.52
N PRO A 489 -8.55 -20.21 6.64
CA PRO A 489 -8.95 -20.85 7.89
C PRO A 489 -10.29 -20.29 8.39
N VAL A 490 -11.17 -21.18 8.87
CA VAL A 490 -12.39 -20.76 9.55
C VAL A 490 -12.04 -20.39 10.98
N VAL A 491 -12.37 -19.16 11.38
CA VAL A 491 -12.14 -18.67 12.74
C VAL A 491 -13.46 -18.69 13.50
N ASP A 492 -13.50 -19.34 14.66
CA ASP A 492 -14.61 -19.23 15.60
C ASP A 492 -14.45 -17.93 16.40
N HIS A 493 -14.96 -16.84 15.82
CA HIS A 493 -14.90 -15.51 16.41
C HIS A 493 -15.56 -15.44 17.80
N ALA A 494 -16.65 -16.19 18.01
CA ALA A 494 -17.36 -16.18 19.28
C ALA A 494 -16.57 -16.90 20.38
N ALA A 495 -15.96 -18.05 20.06
CA ALA A 495 -15.09 -18.76 20.98
C ALA A 495 -13.85 -17.91 21.34
N LEU A 496 -13.21 -17.30 20.33
CA LEU A 496 -12.04 -16.43 20.53
C LEU A 496 -12.37 -15.23 21.43
N GLN A 497 -13.50 -14.55 21.16
CA GLN A 497 -13.96 -13.45 21.99
C GLN A 497 -14.16 -13.87 23.44
N SER A 498 -14.87 -14.98 23.66
CA SER A 498 -15.19 -15.49 24.99
C SER A 498 -13.92 -15.85 25.78
N GLU A 499 -12.98 -16.55 25.14
CA GLU A 499 -11.69 -16.90 25.72
C GLU A 499 -10.89 -15.65 26.12
N ARG A 500 -10.77 -14.69 25.20
CA ARG A 500 -10.04 -13.44 25.46
C ARG A 500 -10.69 -12.60 26.55
N ALA A 501 -12.02 -12.49 26.57
CA ALA A 501 -12.74 -11.79 27.62
C ALA A 501 -12.46 -12.38 29.00
N ALA A 502 -12.51 -13.72 29.12
CA ALA A 502 -12.21 -14.43 30.36
C ALA A 502 -10.76 -14.21 30.82
N GLN A 503 -9.78 -14.29 29.91
CA GLN A 503 -8.36 -14.08 30.22
C GLN A 503 -8.07 -12.66 30.72
N VAL A 504 -8.68 -11.64 30.10
CA VAL A 504 -8.55 -10.24 30.53
C VAL A 504 -9.20 -10.02 31.88
N GLU A 505 -10.42 -10.53 32.09
CA GLU A 505 -11.14 -10.41 33.36
C GLU A 505 -10.40 -11.08 34.52
N GLU A 506 -9.83 -12.27 34.29
CA GLU A 506 -9.03 -13.00 35.28
C GLU A 506 -7.78 -12.18 35.69
N PHE A 507 -7.03 -11.66 34.71
CA PHE A 507 -5.85 -10.85 34.99
C PHE A 507 -6.21 -9.57 35.77
N CYS A 508 -7.20 -8.82 35.28
CA CYS A 508 -7.63 -7.57 35.90
C CYS A 508 -8.09 -7.79 37.35
N LYS A 509 -8.88 -8.84 37.60
CA LYS A 509 -9.31 -9.20 38.96
C LYS A 509 -8.16 -9.58 39.87
N ALA A 510 -7.21 -10.38 39.38
CA ALA A 510 -6.05 -10.80 40.16
C ALA A 510 -5.13 -9.62 40.52
N ALA A 511 -5.00 -8.63 39.63
CA ALA A 511 -4.15 -7.46 39.81
C ALA A 511 -4.83 -6.28 40.56
N GLY A 512 -6.16 -6.30 40.72
CA GLY A 512 -6.90 -5.32 41.52
C GLY A 512 -7.80 -4.34 40.73
N ASN A 513 -8.03 -4.58 39.44
CA ASN A 513 -8.89 -3.79 38.54
C ASN A 513 -8.57 -2.29 38.49
N GLY A 514 -7.30 -1.90 38.68
CA GLY A 514 -6.83 -0.52 38.71
C GLY A 514 -7.06 0.21 40.03
N GLY A 515 -8.19 -0.04 40.70
CA GLY A 515 -8.50 0.49 42.03
C GLY A 515 -8.35 2.02 42.12
N ASP A 516 -7.65 2.50 43.15
CA ASP A 516 -7.44 3.94 43.35
C ASP A 516 -6.50 4.57 42.31
N MET A 517 -5.66 3.79 41.63
CA MET A 517 -4.79 4.32 40.58
C MET A 517 -5.59 4.75 39.34
N LEU A 518 -6.68 4.03 39.03
CA LEU A 518 -7.59 4.41 37.94
C LEU A 518 -8.30 5.74 38.24
N LYS A 519 -8.78 5.93 39.48
CA LYS A 519 -9.36 7.22 39.92
C LYS A 519 -8.35 8.36 39.82
N ALA A 520 -7.11 8.12 40.23
CA ALA A 520 -6.05 9.12 40.13
C ALA A 520 -5.77 9.52 38.66
N LEU A 521 -5.88 8.57 37.72
CA LEU A 521 -5.81 8.83 36.27
C LEU A 521 -7.01 9.68 35.80
N GLU A 522 -8.23 9.32 36.18
CA GLU A 522 -9.45 10.08 35.83
C GLU A 522 -9.38 11.54 36.33
N GLU A 523 -8.83 11.77 37.52
CA GLU A 523 -8.56 13.11 38.04
C GLU A 523 -7.48 13.83 37.23
N ALA A 524 -6.39 13.14 36.87
CA ALA A 524 -5.32 13.71 36.05
C ALA A 524 -5.78 14.13 34.66
N MET A 525 -6.63 13.32 34.03
CA MET A 525 -7.21 13.61 32.72
C MET A 525 -8.16 14.83 32.76
N LYS A 526 -8.68 15.21 33.93
CA LYS A 526 -9.49 16.42 34.10
C LYS A 526 -8.63 17.65 34.39
N ASP A 527 -7.65 17.49 35.28
CA ASP A 527 -6.88 18.64 35.82
C ASP A 527 -5.68 19.01 34.93
N SER A 528 -5.01 18.01 34.35
CA SER A 528 -3.75 18.18 33.64
C SER A 528 -3.52 17.08 32.58
N PRO A 529 -4.42 16.92 31.59
CA PRO A 529 -4.40 15.76 30.70
C PRO A 529 -3.13 15.63 29.85
N ALA A 530 -2.48 16.74 29.50
CA ALA A 530 -1.26 16.77 28.71
C ALA A 530 0.05 16.60 29.53
N ALA A 531 -0.04 16.48 30.86
CA ALA A 531 1.13 16.39 31.73
C ALA A 531 1.75 14.97 31.71
N PRO A 532 3.07 14.82 31.81
CA PRO A 532 3.72 13.50 31.83
C PRO A 532 3.24 12.61 33.00
N GLU A 533 2.85 13.21 34.13
CA GLU A 533 2.32 12.50 35.30
C GLU A 533 1.00 11.77 35.01
N THR A 534 0.24 12.23 34.01
CA THR A 534 -0.97 11.54 33.54
C THR A 534 -0.62 10.18 32.94
N MET A 535 0.49 10.10 32.20
CA MET A 535 1.01 8.83 31.69
C MET A 535 1.54 7.94 32.83
N ASP A 536 2.24 8.50 33.82
CA ASP A 536 2.69 7.72 35.00
C ASP A 536 1.51 7.08 35.74
N LYS A 537 0.41 7.83 35.90
CA LYS A 537 -0.84 7.32 36.49
C LYS A 537 -1.49 6.25 35.63
N ALA A 538 -1.45 6.38 34.29
CA ALA A 538 -1.94 5.35 33.39
C ALA A 538 -1.12 4.05 33.50
N VAL A 539 0.22 4.15 33.58
CA VAL A 539 1.11 3.00 33.82
C VAL A 539 0.82 2.36 35.17
N ALA A 540 0.64 3.16 36.23
CA ALA A 540 0.30 2.66 37.56
C ALA A 540 -1.07 1.97 37.59
N ALA A 541 -2.08 2.53 36.91
CA ALA A 541 -3.40 1.93 36.78
C ALA A 541 -3.34 0.59 36.02
N ALA A 542 -2.61 0.55 34.90
CA ALA A 542 -2.36 -0.67 34.13
C ALA A 542 -1.66 -1.75 34.97
N GLN A 543 -0.64 -1.36 35.75
CA GLN A 543 0.08 -2.26 36.64
C GLN A 543 -0.82 -2.79 37.78
N ALA A 544 -1.75 -1.97 38.27
CA ALA A 544 -2.78 -2.36 39.24
C ALA A 544 -3.98 -3.10 38.61
N GLY A 545 -3.90 -3.51 37.34
CA GLY A 545 -4.91 -4.34 36.69
C GLY A 545 -6.03 -3.59 35.98
N ALA A 546 -5.91 -2.28 35.71
CA ALA A 546 -6.84 -1.60 34.82
C ALA A 546 -6.73 -2.17 33.39
N SER A 547 -7.87 -2.44 32.75
CA SER A 547 -7.93 -2.86 31.36
C SER A 547 -7.78 -1.68 30.40
N LEU A 548 -7.66 -1.99 29.11
CA LEU A 548 -7.65 -1.01 28.01
C LEU A 548 -8.89 -0.12 28.07
N SER A 549 -10.08 -0.70 28.13
CA SER A 549 -11.33 0.08 28.14
C SER A 549 -11.44 0.97 29.37
N ALA A 550 -10.95 0.52 30.52
CA ALA A 550 -10.95 1.30 31.75
C ALA A 550 -10.03 2.53 31.66
N ILE A 551 -8.80 2.34 31.17
CA ILE A 551 -7.82 3.44 30.99
C ILE A 551 -8.32 4.40 29.90
N PHE A 552 -8.83 3.87 28.80
CA PHE A 552 -9.33 4.67 27.68
C PHE A 552 -10.60 5.45 28.06
N GLY A 553 -11.47 4.89 28.89
CA GLY A 553 -12.68 5.55 29.40
C GLY A 553 -12.43 6.78 30.26
N ALA A 554 -11.19 7.03 30.71
CA ALA A 554 -10.81 8.27 31.39
C ALA A 554 -10.67 9.47 30.44
N MET A 555 -10.60 9.23 29.12
CA MET A 555 -10.47 10.27 28.10
C MET A 555 -11.82 10.88 27.72
N GLU A 556 -11.81 12.14 27.30
CA GLU A 556 -13.03 12.81 26.82
C GLU A 556 -13.51 12.18 25.50
N ALA A 557 -14.75 11.69 25.49
CA ALA A 557 -15.38 11.12 24.32
C ALA A 557 -15.57 12.15 23.18
N GLY A 558 -15.45 11.69 21.94
CA GLY A 558 -15.62 12.52 20.74
C GLY A 558 -17.03 12.43 20.17
N SER A 559 -17.44 13.47 19.44
CA SER A 559 -18.70 13.47 18.66
C SER A 559 -18.54 13.99 17.22
N GLY A 560 -17.34 14.42 16.84
CA GLY A 560 -17.06 14.89 15.48
C GLY A 560 -16.90 13.74 14.49
N SER A 561 -17.36 13.96 13.26
CA SER A 561 -17.14 13.03 12.15
C SER A 561 -16.76 13.79 10.88
N VAL A 562 -16.01 13.10 10.02
CA VAL A 562 -15.67 13.53 8.66
C VAL A 562 -16.11 12.46 7.67
N THR A 563 -16.19 12.81 6.39
CA THR A 563 -16.36 11.78 5.36
C THR A 563 -15.11 10.88 5.34
N PRO A 564 -15.25 9.56 5.51
CA PRO A 564 -14.11 8.65 5.43
C PRO A 564 -13.56 8.60 4.01
N LEU A 565 -12.27 8.35 3.90
CA LEU A 565 -11.62 8.01 2.64
C LEU A 565 -12.16 6.68 2.09
N ALA A 566 -12.35 6.62 0.77
CA ALA A 566 -12.77 5.40 0.07
C ALA A 566 -11.57 4.46 -0.15
N ILE A 567 -11.18 3.74 0.90
CA ILE A 567 -10.09 2.76 0.88
C ILE A 567 -10.49 1.55 0.03
N GLN A 568 -9.69 1.22 -0.98
CA GLN A 568 -9.92 0.07 -1.87
C GLN A 568 -8.62 -0.39 -2.55
N ARG A 569 -8.55 -1.64 -3.02
CA ARG A 569 -7.44 -2.08 -3.88
C ARG A 569 -7.76 -1.85 -5.35
N GLY A 570 -6.72 -1.62 -6.16
CA GLY A 570 -6.92 -1.39 -7.59
C GLY A 570 -7.51 -2.59 -8.34
N SER A 571 -7.29 -3.81 -7.84
CA SER A 571 -7.75 -5.05 -8.47
C SER A 571 -9.16 -5.49 -8.07
N GLU A 572 -9.72 -4.96 -6.97
CA GLU A 572 -11.01 -5.36 -6.39
C GLU A 572 -12.14 -5.43 -7.42
N PRO A 573 -12.34 -4.44 -8.31
CA PRO A 573 -13.44 -4.50 -9.28
C PRO A 573 -13.40 -5.76 -10.16
N PHE A 574 -12.23 -6.15 -10.67
CA PHE A 574 -12.10 -7.35 -11.51
C PHE A 574 -12.20 -8.65 -10.68
N GLU A 575 -11.73 -8.63 -9.44
CA GLU A 575 -11.89 -9.76 -8.51
C GLU A 575 -13.37 -10.00 -8.20
N SER A 576 -14.19 -8.95 -8.04
CA SER A 576 -15.65 -9.07 -7.89
C SER A 576 -16.31 -9.71 -9.12
N LEU A 577 -15.83 -9.45 -10.34
CA LEU A 577 -16.32 -10.13 -11.54
C LEU A 577 -15.99 -11.64 -11.50
N ARG A 578 -14.78 -12.01 -11.07
CA ARG A 578 -14.39 -13.42 -10.91
C ARG A 578 -15.21 -14.10 -9.83
N ALA A 579 -15.41 -13.44 -8.68
CA ALA A 579 -16.20 -13.95 -7.57
C ALA A 579 -17.66 -14.21 -7.96
N ALA A 580 -18.29 -13.28 -8.71
CA ALA A 580 -19.65 -13.45 -9.22
C ALA A 580 -19.76 -14.68 -10.15
N MET A 581 -18.77 -14.88 -11.03
CA MET A 581 -18.73 -16.08 -11.89
C MET A 581 -18.49 -17.35 -11.08
N ASP A 582 -17.59 -17.34 -10.11
CA ASP A 582 -17.31 -18.53 -9.30
C ASP A 582 -18.50 -18.90 -8.39
N LYS A 583 -19.29 -17.92 -7.94
CA LYS A 583 -20.60 -18.13 -7.29
C LYS A 583 -21.60 -18.79 -8.24
N HIS A 584 -21.71 -18.27 -9.47
CA HIS A 584 -22.56 -18.87 -10.50
C HIS A 584 -22.18 -20.35 -10.77
N VAL A 585 -20.89 -20.66 -10.93
CA VAL A 585 -20.42 -22.03 -11.14
C VAL A 585 -20.80 -22.96 -9.98
N LYS A 586 -20.75 -22.47 -8.72
CA LYS A 586 -21.18 -23.26 -7.56
C LYS A 586 -22.69 -23.57 -7.59
N GLU A 587 -23.51 -22.68 -8.16
CA GLU A 587 -24.96 -22.81 -8.22
C GLU A 587 -25.44 -23.63 -9.44
N THR A 588 -24.78 -23.46 -10.60
CA THR A 588 -25.23 -24.05 -11.88
C THR A 588 -24.37 -25.21 -12.37
N GLY A 589 -23.13 -25.33 -11.88
CA GLY A 589 -22.15 -26.32 -12.31
C GLY A 589 -21.34 -25.95 -13.56
N GLU A 590 -21.68 -24.84 -14.24
CA GLU A 590 -21.00 -24.43 -15.48
C GLU A 590 -20.62 -22.94 -15.47
N ARG A 591 -19.56 -22.59 -16.20
CA ARG A 591 -19.21 -21.18 -16.49
C ARG A 591 -20.05 -20.69 -17.67
N ILE A 592 -20.21 -19.36 -17.76
CA ILE A 592 -20.78 -18.77 -18.98
C ILE A 592 -19.78 -18.92 -20.12
N LYS A 593 -20.23 -19.54 -21.20
CA LYS A 593 -19.43 -19.85 -22.40
C LYS A 593 -19.46 -18.71 -23.41
N ILE A 594 -18.30 -18.40 -23.96
CA ILE A 594 -18.12 -17.53 -25.13
C ILE A 594 -17.53 -18.37 -26.26
N PHE A 595 -18.26 -18.44 -27.36
CA PHE A 595 -17.83 -19.18 -28.55
C PHE A 595 -16.87 -18.35 -29.41
N LEU A 596 -15.68 -18.88 -29.67
CA LEU A 596 -14.73 -18.28 -30.60
C LEU A 596 -15.15 -18.63 -32.04
N ALA A 597 -15.86 -17.74 -32.71
CA ALA A 597 -16.22 -17.88 -34.13
C ALA A 597 -15.00 -17.57 -35.02
N ASN A 598 -14.01 -18.47 -34.98
CA ASN A 598 -12.75 -18.39 -35.71
C ASN A 598 -12.96 -18.70 -37.19
N MET A 599 -12.63 -17.77 -38.08
CA MET A 599 -12.83 -17.94 -39.52
C MET A 599 -11.49 -17.99 -40.27
N GLY A 600 -11.35 -19.00 -41.13
CA GLY A 600 -10.12 -19.32 -41.86
C GLY A 600 -9.13 -20.15 -41.03
N PRO A 601 -7.95 -20.48 -41.60
CA PRO A 601 -6.93 -21.30 -40.93
C PRO A 601 -6.34 -20.61 -39.69
N VAL A 602 -5.75 -21.40 -38.78
CA VAL A 602 -5.18 -20.94 -37.50
C VAL A 602 -4.33 -19.67 -37.59
N PRO A 603 -3.37 -19.53 -38.54
CA PRO A 603 -2.57 -18.30 -38.65
C PRO A 603 -3.37 -17.02 -38.91
N GLN A 604 -4.59 -17.14 -39.44
CA GLN A 604 -5.48 -16.03 -39.75
C GLN A 604 -6.20 -15.49 -38.50
N HIS A 605 -6.63 -16.38 -37.59
CA HIS A 605 -7.47 -15.99 -36.46
C HIS A 605 -6.76 -16.04 -35.10
N LYS A 606 -5.65 -16.78 -34.96
CA LYS A 606 -5.01 -17.05 -33.66
C LYS A 606 -4.74 -15.81 -32.82
N ALA A 607 -4.16 -14.76 -33.40
CA ALA A 607 -3.86 -13.53 -32.64
C ALA A 607 -5.12 -12.85 -32.07
N ARG A 608 -6.25 -12.91 -32.80
CA ARG A 608 -7.55 -12.37 -32.33
C ARG A 608 -8.21 -13.29 -31.32
N ALA A 609 -8.13 -14.60 -31.52
CA ALA A 609 -8.61 -15.59 -30.57
C ALA A 609 -7.88 -15.47 -29.23
N ASP A 610 -6.55 -15.42 -29.23
CA ASP A 610 -5.72 -15.26 -28.04
C ASP A 610 -6.03 -13.93 -27.31
N PHE A 611 -6.17 -12.83 -28.05
CA PHE A 611 -6.58 -11.53 -27.49
C PHE A 611 -7.97 -11.59 -26.85
N SER A 612 -8.92 -12.28 -27.49
CA SER A 612 -10.29 -12.44 -27.02
C SER A 612 -10.33 -13.27 -25.74
N GLY A 613 -9.59 -14.38 -25.68
CA GLY A 613 -9.44 -15.17 -24.46
C GLY A 613 -8.94 -14.32 -23.29
N GLY A 614 -7.82 -13.60 -23.48
CA GLY A 614 -7.29 -12.70 -22.46
C GLY A 614 -8.18 -11.49 -22.14
N PHE A 615 -9.17 -11.18 -22.97
CA PHE A 615 -10.19 -10.14 -22.71
C PHE A 615 -11.29 -10.67 -21.78
N PHE A 616 -11.78 -11.89 -22.01
CA PHE A 616 -12.93 -12.42 -21.27
C PHE A 616 -12.57 -13.20 -20.01
N GLN A 617 -11.40 -13.84 -19.95
CA GLN A 617 -10.95 -14.60 -18.78
C GLN A 617 -10.90 -13.78 -17.48
N PRO A 618 -10.56 -12.47 -17.47
CA PRO A 618 -10.72 -11.62 -16.28
C PRO A 618 -12.15 -11.60 -15.69
N GLY A 619 -13.18 -11.84 -16.49
CA GLY A 619 -14.56 -11.99 -16.03
C GLY A 619 -14.94 -13.44 -15.69
N GLY A 620 -14.00 -14.38 -15.75
CA GLY A 620 -14.25 -15.79 -15.44
C GLY A 620 -14.97 -16.58 -16.54
N PHE A 621 -15.16 -16.00 -17.73
CA PHE A 621 -15.84 -16.67 -18.85
C PHE A 621 -15.02 -17.85 -19.39
N GLU A 622 -15.71 -18.92 -19.79
CA GLU A 622 -15.11 -20.06 -20.47
C GLU A 622 -15.09 -19.83 -21.99
N MET A 623 -13.94 -20.03 -22.61
CA MET A 623 -13.79 -19.88 -24.06
C MET A 623 -14.00 -21.24 -24.74
N VAL A 624 -14.98 -21.32 -25.66
CA VAL A 624 -15.15 -22.51 -26.50
C VAL A 624 -14.24 -22.37 -27.73
N GLU A 625 -13.13 -23.08 -27.69
CA GLU A 625 -12.08 -23.06 -28.72
C GLU A 625 -12.36 -24.04 -29.87
N ASN A 626 -11.75 -23.77 -31.03
CA ASN A 626 -11.77 -24.61 -32.22
C ASN A 626 -10.61 -24.23 -33.16
N THR A 627 -10.42 -25.00 -34.24
CA THR A 627 -9.33 -24.83 -35.22
C THR A 627 -9.69 -23.95 -36.43
N GLY A 628 -10.85 -23.30 -36.40
CA GLY A 628 -11.35 -22.40 -37.45
C GLY A 628 -12.30 -23.07 -38.45
N PHE A 629 -13.22 -22.27 -38.98
CA PHE A 629 -14.24 -22.70 -39.95
C PHE A 629 -13.99 -22.10 -41.33
N GLN A 630 -14.33 -22.85 -42.37
CA GLN A 630 -14.22 -22.39 -43.77
C GLN A 630 -15.50 -21.67 -44.23
N THR A 631 -16.67 -22.09 -43.73
CA THR A 631 -17.97 -21.52 -44.10
C THR A 631 -18.69 -20.92 -42.89
N PRO A 632 -19.47 -19.83 -43.06
CA PRO A 632 -20.32 -19.29 -42.00
C PRO A 632 -21.34 -20.29 -41.47
N GLU A 633 -21.85 -21.19 -42.31
CA GLU A 633 -22.84 -22.21 -41.95
C GLU A 633 -22.27 -23.23 -40.96
N ASP A 634 -21.06 -23.73 -41.21
CA ASP A 634 -20.37 -24.66 -40.31
C ASP A 634 -20.08 -24.00 -38.96
N CYS A 635 -19.66 -22.72 -38.98
CA CYS A 635 -19.41 -21.94 -37.77
C CYS A 635 -20.69 -21.73 -36.95
N ALA A 636 -21.80 -21.38 -37.62
CA ALA A 636 -23.08 -21.15 -36.95
C ALA A 636 -23.66 -22.44 -36.37
N GLN A 637 -23.47 -23.59 -37.03
CA GLN A 637 -23.87 -24.88 -36.46
C GLN A 637 -23.05 -25.23 -35.22
N ALA A 638 -21.72 -25.04 -35.26
CA ALA A 638 -20.85 -25.28 -34.11
C ALA A 638 -21.19 -24.36 -32.92
N PHE A 639 -21.66 -23.13 -33.17
CA PHE A 639 -22.15 -22.24 -32.12
C PHE A 639 -23.42 -22.76 -31.43
N VAL A 640 -24.35 -23.36 -32.19
CA VAL A 640 -25.53 -24.04 -31.62
C VAL A 640 -25.08 -25.23 -30.76
N ASP A 641 -24.19 -26.05 -31.30
CA ASP A 641 -23.71 -27.27 -30.64
C ASP A 641 -22.93 -26.97 -29.35
N SER A 642 -22.29 -25.80 -29.26
CA SER A 642 -21.55 -25.40 -28.06
C SER A 642 -22.45 -24.98 -26.90
N GLY A 643 -23.74 -24.74 -27.14
CA GLY A 643 -24.69 -24.23 -26.14
C GLY A 643 -24.36 -22.81 -25.63
N ALA A 644 -23.47 -22.10 -26.33
CA ALA A 644 -23.08 -20.74 -25.95
C ALA A 644 -24.14 -19.74 -26.44
N LYS A 645 -24.29 -18.64 -25.70
CA LYS A 645 -25.18 -17.53 -26.10
C LYS A 645 -24.41 -16.28 -26.53
N ILE A 646 -23.09 -16.31 -26.40
CA ILE A 646 -22.20 -15.22 -26.75
C ILE A 646 -21.20 -15.79 -27.75
N ALA A 647 -21.04 -15.12 -28.89
CA ALA A 647 -20.06 -15.48 -29.91
C ALA A 647 -19.16 -14.29 -30.21
N ILE A 648 -17.88 -14.54 -30.46
CA ILE A 648 -16.95 -13.50 -30.94
C ILE A 648 -16.28 -13.93 -32.25
N ILE A 649 -16.46 -13.11 -33.28
CA ILE A 649 -15.90 -13.35 -34.61
C ILE A 649 -14.43 -12.97 -34.61
N CYS A 650 -13.58 -13.95 -34.96
CA CYS A 650 -12.13 -13.82 -35.00
C CYS A 650 -11.59 -14.13 -36.40
N SER A 651 -10.98 -13.14 -37.05
CA SER A 651 -10.27 -13.27 -38.33
C SER A 651 -9.34 -12.07 -38.55
N THR A 652 -8.77 -11.92 -39.74
CA THR A 652 -7.98 -10.72 -40.09
C THR A 652 -8.85 -9.55 -40.51
N ASP A 653 -8.37 -8.33 -40.29
CA ASP A 653 -9.08 -7.10 -40.68
C ASP A 653 -9.41 -7.07 -42.19
N LYS A 654 -8.56 -7.66 -43.03
CA LYS A 654 -8.78 -7.78 -44.48
C LYS A 654 -9.97 -8.69 -44.84
N ALA A 655 -10.25 -9.69 -44.02
CA ALA A 655 -11.28 -10.69 -44.29
C ALA A 655 -12.65 -10.31 -43.70
N TYR A 656 -12.71 -9.37 -42.75
CA TYR A 656 -13.98 -8.97 -42.11
C TYR A 656 -15.08 -8.48 -43.06
N PRO A 657 -14.82 -7.68 -44.10
CA PRO A 657 -15.88 -7.21 -45.00
C PRO A 657 -16.70 -8.33 -45.63
N GLU A 658 -16.05 -9.46 -45.93
CA GLU A 658 -16.69 -10.62 -46.56
C GLU A 658 -17.30 -11.58 -45.53
N ILE A 659 -16.68 -11.69 -44.36
CA ILE A 659 -17.05 -12.71 -43.35
C ILE A 659 -18.10 -12.22 -42.35
N VAL A 660 -17.95 -10.99 -41.84
CA VAL A 660 -18.73 -10.52 -40.69
C VAL A 660 -20.23 -10.41 -41.00
N PRO A 661 -20.68 -9.77 -42.10
CA PRO A 661 -22.11 -9.63 -42.37
C PRO A 661 -22.86 -10.97 -42.51
N PRO A 662 -22.44 -11.95 -43.33
CA PRO A 662 -23.16 -13.21 -43.43
C PRO A 662 -23.10 -14.03 -42.14
N LEU A 663 -21.96 -14.05 -41.45
CA LEU A 663 -21.80 -14.84 -40.22
C LEU A 663 -22.63 -14.27 -39.06
N ALA A 664 -22.58 -12.95 -38.81
CA ALA A 664 -23.34 -12.33 -37.73
C ALA A 664 -24.85 -12.59 -37.87
N LYS A 665 -25.37 -12.47 -39.10
CA LYS A 665 -26.76 -12.76 -39.42
C LYS A 665 -27.12 -14.21 -39.12
N LEU A 666 -26.30 -15.16 -39.58
CA LEU A 666 -26.53 -16.59 -39.34
C LEU A 666 -26.47 -16.95 -37.85
N LEU A 667 -25.53 -16.37 -37.07
CA LEU A 667 -25.45 -16.60 -35.63
C LEU A 667 -26.72 -16.15 -34.90
N LYS A 668 -27.27 -14.98 -35.26
CA LYS A 668 -28.53 -14.46 -34.71
C LYS A 668 -29.76 -15.26 -35.16
N GLU A 669 -29.76 -15.76 -36.39
CA GLU A 669 -30.84 -16.61 -36.91
C GLU A 669 -30.87 -17.97 -36.21
N LYS A 670 -29.70 -18.55 -35.93
CA LYS A 670 -29.58 -19.87 -35.29
C LYS A 670 -29.80 -19.83 -33.78
N VAL A 671 -29.43 -18.75 -33.12
CA VAL A 671 -29.58 -18.57 -31.66
C VAL A 671 -30.22 -17.20 -31.42
N SER A 672 -31.52 -17.19 -31.11
CA SER A 672 -32.35 -15.97 -31.09
C SER A 672 -31.94 -14.95 -30.02
N ASP A 673 -31.33 -15.38 -28.91
CA ASP A 673 -30.83 -14.52 -27.84
C ASP A 673 -29.32 -14.25 -27.92
N ALA A 674 -28.67 -14.65 -29.03
CA ALA A 674 -27.23 -14.52 -29.22
C ALA A 674 -26.75 -13.08 -29.03
N PHE A 675 -25.57 -12.94 -28.43
CA PHE A 675 -24.80 -11.70 -28.39
C PHE A 675 -23.52 -11.87 -29.21
N VAL A 676 -23.41 -11.16 -30.32
CA VAL A 676 -22.37 -11.33 -31.33
C VAL A 676 -21.39 -10.16 -31.25
N LEU A 677 -20.12 -10.51 -31.01
CA LEU A 677 -19.01 -9.60 -30.84
C LEU A 677 -18.03 -9.71 -32.01
N LEU A 678 -17.27 -8.64 -32.28
CA LEU A 678 -16.15 -8.64 -33.22
C LEU A 678 -14.81 -8.45 -32.50
N ALA A 679 -13.81 -9.27 -32.82
CA ALA A 679 -12.45 -9.13 -32.30
C ALA A 679 -11.62 -8.10 -33.09
N GLY A 680 -11.95 -6.82 -32.93
CA GLY A 680 -11.23 -5.71 -33.56
C GLY A 680 -12.16 -4.53 -33.79
N LYS A 681 -11.60 -3.32 -33.85
CA LYS A 681 -12.40 -2.13 -34.14
C LYS A 681 -12.70 -2.08 -35.65
N PRO A 682 -13.97 -2.12 -36.07
CA PRO A 682 -14.31 -2.02 -37.49
C PRO A 682 -13.92 -0.65 -38.05
N ALA A 683 -13.66 -0.60 -39.36
CA ALA A 683 -13.51 0.66 -40.06
C ALA A 683 -14.83 1.45 -39.99
N LYS A 684 -14.76 2.79 -39.92
CA LYS A 684 -15.94 3.64 -39.66
C LYS A 684 -17.06 3.47 -40.68
N ASP A 685 -16.69 3.24 -41.94
CA ASP A 685 -17.57 3.01 -43.07
C ASP A 685 -18.22 1.60 -43.06
N LEU A 686 -17.62 0.64 -42.35
CA LEU A 686 -18.13 -0.73 -42.25
C LEU A 686 -18.94 -0.98 -40.97
N GLU A 687 -18.72 -0.21 -39.90
CA GLU A 687 -19.35 -0.41 -38.59
C GLU A 687 -20.88 -0.51 -38.69
N GLN A 688 -21.53 0.41 -39.41
CA GLN A 688 -22.99 0.39 -39.55
C GLN A 688 -23.47 -0.88 -40.26
N SER A 689 -22.79 -1.28 -41.34
CA SER A 689 -23.15 -2.51 -42.06
C SER A 689 -23.04 -3.77 -41.19
N TYR A 690 -22.06 -3.81 -40.27
CA TYR A 690 -21.91 -4.93 -39.34
C TYR A 690 -23.00 -4.93 -38.28
N ARG A 691 -23.37 -3.75 -37.76
CA ARG A 691 -24.50 -3.62 -36.82
C ARG A 691 -25.82 -4.03 -37.44
N ASP A 692 -26.09 -3.60 -38.67
CA ASP A 692 -27.30 -3.97 -39.41
C ASP A 692 -27.36 -5.49 -39.70
N ALA A 693 -26.19 -6.13 -39.82
CA ALA A 693 -26.07 -7.58 -39.96
C ALA A 693 -26.19 -8.34 -38.62
N GLY A 694 -26.34 -7.66 -37.49
CA GLY A 694 -26.55 -8.27 -36.18
C GLY A 694 -25.31 -8.34 -35.27
N MET A 695 -24.21 -7.65 -35.59
CA MET A 695 -23.10 -7.45 -34.64
C MET A 695 -23.53 -6.48 -33.53
N ASP A 696 -23.45 -6.90 -32.26
CA ASP A 696 -23.87 -6.10 -31.12
C ASP A 696 -22.77 -5.13 -30.64
N ASP A 697 -21.54 -5.63 -30.51
CA ASP A 697 -20.40 -4.85 -30.00
C ASP A 697 -19.04 -5.39 -30.51
N TYR A 698 -17.93 -4.76 -30.13
CA TYR A 698 -16.59 -5.17 -30.54
C TYR A 698 -15.52 -4.88 -29.47
N ILE A 699 -14.47 -5.69 -29.46
CA ILE A 699 -13.34 -5.54 -28.52
C ILE A 699 -12.05 -5.11 -29.24
N PHE A 700 -11.24 -4.29 -28.58
CA PHE A 700 -9.96 -3.80 -29.12
C PHE A 700 -9.04 -3.33 -27.99
N MET A 701 -7.77 -3.07 -28.30
CA MET A 701 -6.83 -2.52 -27.32
C MET A 701 -7.28 -1.14 -26.83
N GLY A 702 -7.43 -0.98 -25.51
CA GLY A 702 -7.92 0.25 -24.88
C GLY A 702 -9.45 0.35 -24.75
N ALA A 703 -10.20 -0.68 -25.16
CA ALA A 703 -11.62 -0.79 -24.83
C ALA A 703 -11.82 -0.93 -23.31
N ASP A 704 -12.96 -0.45 -22.80
CA ASP A 704 -13.36 -0.61 -21.40
C ASP A 704 -13.73 -2.08 -21.15
N CYS A 705 -12.73 -2.87 -20.77
CA CYS A 705 -12.84 -4.30 -20.56
C CYS A 705 -13.82 -4.61 -19.44
N TYR A 706 -13.63 -3.97 -18.29
CA TYR A 706 -14.47 -4.18 -17.11
C TYR A 706 -15.96 -3.99 -17.41
N THR A 707 -16.32 -2.86 -18.04
CA THR A 707 -17.74 -2.52 -18.27
C THR A 707 -18.39 -3.51 -19.22
N LEU A 708 -17.69 -3.96 -20.27
CA LEU A 708 -18.21 -4.98 -21.16
C LEU A 708 -18.41 -6.31 -20.44
N LEU A 709 -17.44 -6.75 -19.64
CA LEU A 709 -17.55 -8.00 -18.87
C LEU A 709 -18.71 -7.97 -17.87
N LEU A 710 -18.85 -6.87 -17.12
CA LEU A 710 -19.96 -6.67 -16.20
C LEU A 710 -21.32 -6.74 -16.91
N ASN A 711 -21.44 -6.10 -18.08
CA ASN A 711 -22.67 -6.12 -18.85
C ASN A 711 -23.01 -7.52 -19.38
N LEU A 712 -22.00 -8.28 -19.83
CA LEU A 712 -22.18 -9.67 -20.26
C LEU A 712 -22.61 -10.56 -19.09
N GLN A 713 -22.00 -10.42 -17.91
CA GLN A 713 -22.40 -11.18 -16.72
C GLN A 713 -23.85 -10.87 -16.30
N LYS A 714 -24.23 -9.57 -16.26
CA LYS A 714 -25.62 -9.15 -15.98
C LYS A 714 -26.62 -9.70 -16.99
N ARG A 715 -26.28 -9.68 -18.29
CA ARG A 715 -27.12 -10.25 -19.36
C ARG A 715 -27.34 -11.75 -19.16
N SER A 716 -26.34 -12.45 -18.65
CA SER A 716 -26.41 -13.87 -18.34
C SER A 716 -27.02 -14.20 -16.97
N GLY A 717 -27.52 -13.19 -16.24
CA GLY A 717 -28.26 -13.36 -14.99
C GLY A 717 -27.41 -13.38 -13.72
N LEU A 718 -26.13 -13.01 -13.78
CA LEU A 718 -25.28 -12.91 -12.58
C LEU A 718 -25.64 -11.68 -11.77
N THR A 719 -25.70 -11.87 -10.45
CA THR A 719 -25.81 -10.79 -9.47
C THR A 719 -24.42 -10.40 -8.99
N HIS A 720 -24.24 -9.10 -8.80
CA HIS A 720 -23.04 -8.51 -8.23
C HIS A 720 -23.41 -7.93 -6.87
N GLU A 721 -22.64 -8.28 -5.85
CA GLU A 721 -22.75 -7.73 -4.49
C GLU A 721 -22.04 -6.39 -4.37
#